data_AF-A0A1F7R939-F1
#
_entry.id   AF-A0A1F7R939-F1
#
_cell.length_a   1.000
_cell.length_b   1.000
_cell.length_c   1.000
_cell.angle_alpha   90.00
_cell.angle_beta   90.00
_cell.angle_gamma   90.00
#
_symmetry.space_group_name_H-M   'P 1'
#
loop_
_entity.id
_entity.type
_entity.pdbx_description
1 polymer ?
#
loop_
_entity_poly.entity_id
_entity_poly.type
_entity_poly.pdbx_seq_one_letter_code
_entity_poly.pdbx_strand_id
1 'polypeptide(L)'
;MPTIGIKMFNVKNNLKKLRIIMALVVLLVFVLSQNGIAVFALTQAQKDAIKSGALYFNTEEDGEIVQCGNESTYTALFPAITDDAQLAEAMRAYIVDEGFASSPLIPHMNLFVSIGRELNVNPVMLLGIAREDTGMATTGHGPPPEHNFGNIRDHENGGWRSWPNYPAAIRGHYEHLRGGNYLGPPSNFTTVDQVINRWAPPEDDNDTAGYIRDVKALMAAILGSLGLTQSNVNCACGGGSLPGGGGNTVVLDPGHGPNHTSVDQATGLRMVESHNVPETSEMWDVAQKVRQKLQSSGYTVLLTKQSELDQVTFRQRANVANNNKAAIAVSLHDDHTQSYDGFKQVWPQRVGQYRGQGSNRTEFTNAAVAEASQRYAQIMKEERERVEGGNVVISNFQARDGMEPGNIPMVMLFSTVPWIYHEVGGGSGRLSDNQLEQYAEGVANGIKRSVPTIPGGAPTTGQNMVCACSDALIAKAKLFAWPEYHEANYFDMKPEYEAAIRAAQARGEYVGGGAHPGIDCGGYVTRAVRDSGAEPRYNGYQGPTTDQKRWMDDHPELYENIGTPASTAELEPGDIAINTGHTFFYLGSAGFPGYNAADASIDTFGNDSWRSPMANNHSTGGYTWYRLKCPANSTNPPSGTRGTQ
;
A
#
# COMPACT_ATOMS: atom_id res chain seq x y z
N MET A 1 28.63 -82.15 -13.42
CA MET A 1 28.51 -81.06 -14.42
C MET A 1 27.14 -81.24 -15.08
N PRO A 2 26.25 -80.24 -15.03
CA PRO A 2 26.44 -78.96 -15.72
C PRO A 2 26.27 -77.72 -14.83
N THR A 3 26.99 -76.66 -15.20
CA THR A 3 26.99 -75.33 -14.60
C THR A 3 25.82 -74.52 -15.14
N ILE A 4 24.84 -74.20 -14.29
CA ILE A 4 23.79 -73.22 -14.58
C ILE A 4 24.30 -71.85 -14.15
N GLY A 5 24.73 -71.05 -15.12
CA GLY A 5 25.09 -69.65 -14.91
C GLY A 5 23.84 -68.80 -14.66
N ILE A 6 23.56 -68.51 -13.39
CA ILE A 6 22.56 -67.49 -13.02
C ILE A 6 23.19 -66.13 -13.31
N LYS A 7 22.69 -65.46 -14.35
CA LYS A 7 22.97 -64.04 -14.61
C LYS A 7 22.52 -63.25 -13.37
N MET A 8 23.48 -62.73 -12.60
CA MET A 8 23.22 -61.69 -11.60
C MET A 8 22.63 -60.49 -12.34
N PHE A 9 21.31 -60.35 -12.27
CA PHE A 9 20.61 -59.16 -12.72
C PHE A 9 21.17 -57.96 -11.95
N ASN A 10 21.47 -56.89 -12.67
CA ASN A 10 22.24 -55.75 -12.21
C ASN A 10 21.41 -54.87 -11.25
N VAL A 11 21.28 -55.33 -10.00
CA VAL A 11 20.52 -54.67 -8.91
C VAL A 11 21.02 -53.24 -8.64
N LYS A 12 22.33 -52.98 -8.84
CA LYS A 12 22.92 -51.65 -8.64
C LYS A 12 22.43 -50.60 -9.65
N ASN A 13 22.17 -50.99 -10.90
CA ASN A 13 21.63 -50.06 -11.90
C ASN A 13 20.16 -49.72 -11.66
N ASN A 14 19.38 -50.66 -11.13
CA ASN A 14 17.97 -50.42 -10.83
C ASN A 14 17.77 -49.55 -9.58
N LEU A 15 18.62 -49.67 -8.55
CA LEU A 15 18.59 -48.76 -7.40
C LEU A 15 19.04 -47.34 -7.75
N LYS A 16 20.01 -47.16 -8.66
CA LYS A 16 20.39 -45.82 -9.16
C LYS A 16 19.25 -45.18 -9.94
N LYS A 17 18.56 -45.92 -10.81
CA LYS A 17 17.39 -45.42 -11.54
C LYS A 17 16.23 -45.08 -10.60
N LEU A 18 15.97 -45.90 -9.57
CA LEU A 18 14.91 -45.64 -8.59
C LEU A 18 15.21 -44.39 -7.73
N ARG A 19 16.47 -44.15 -7.36
CA ARG A 19 16.88 -42.92 -6.65
C ARG A 19 16.80 -41.67 -7.52
N ILE A 20 17.11 -41.78 -8.81
CA ILE A 20 16.97 -40.66 -9.76
C ILE A 20 15.49 -40.35 -10.01
N ILE A 21 14.63 -41.37 -10.11
CA ILE A 21 13.18 -41.19 -10.25
C ILE A 21 12.58 -40.59 -8.97
N MET A 22 12.98 -41.05 -7.78
CA MET A 22 12.54 -40.40 -6.52
C MET A 22 13.07 -38.98 -6.38
N ALA A 23 14.32 -38.70 -6.76
CA ALA A 23 14.86 -37.35 -6.74
C ALA A 23 14.14 -36.43 -7.72
N LEU A 24 13.77 -36.92 -8.91
CA LEU A 24 12.98 -36.16 -9.88
C LEU A 24 11.53 -35.98 -9.43
N VAL A 25 10.91 -36.95 -8.76
CA VAL A 25 9.56 -36.81 -8.19
C VAL A 25 9.57 -35.87 -6.99
N VAL A 26 10.60 -35.91 -6.14
CA VAL A 26 10.76 -34.95 -5.04
C VAL A 26 11.08 -33.56 -5.58
N LEU A 27 11.91 -33.43 -6.61
CA LEU A 27 12.18 -32.14 -7.27
C LEU A 27 10.93 -31.60 -7.99
N LEU A 28 10.10 -32.47 -8.59
CA LEU A 28 8.84 -32.08 -9.22
C LEU A 28 7.79 -31.68 -8.16
N VAL A 29 7.72 -32.38 -7.03
CA VAL A 29 6.86 -32.01 -5.89
C VAL A 29 7.36 -30.74 -5.18
N PHE A 30 8.67 -30.52 -5.12
CA PHE A 30 9.29 -29.32 -4.53
C PHE A 30 9.16 -28.09 -5.45
N VAL A 31 9.19 -28.27 -6.77
CA VAL A 31 8.93 -27.20 -7.76
C VAL A 31 7.43 -26.88 -7.86
N LEU A 32 6.56 -27.87 -7.64
CA LEU A 32 5.10 -27.66 -7.60
C LEU A 32 4.59 -27.13 -6.24
N SER A 33 5.37 -27.21 -5.16
CA SER A 33 4.99 -26.70 -3.83
C SER A 33 5.51 -25.29 -3.50
N GLN A 34 6.22 -24.62 -4.41
CA GLN A 34 6.79 -23.27 -4.18
C GLN A 34 6.07 -22.12 -4.89
N ASN A 35 4.96 -22.37 -5.60
CA ASN A 35 4.23 -21.31 -6.30
C ASN A 35 2.82 -21.12 -5.73
N GLY A 36 2.74 -20.51 -4.55
CA GLY A 36 1.53 -19.87 -4.07
C GLY A 36 1.42 -18.44 -4.60
N ILE A 37 1.35 -18.27 -5.93
CA ILE A 37 1.11 -16.95 -6.53
C ILE A 37 -0.41 -16.75 -6.61
N ALA A 38 -0.96 -15.89 -5.76
CA ALA A 38 -2.29 -15.35 -5.99
C ALA A 38 -2.19 -14.33 -7.13
N VAL A 39 -2.39 -14.81 -8.37
CA VAL A 39 -2.53 -13.97 -9.55
C VAL A 39 -3.93 -13.33 -9.51
N PHE A 40 -4.02 -12.00 -9.42
CA PHE A 40 -5.27 -11.31 -9.76
C PHE A 40 -5.40 -11.32 -11.28
N ALA A 41 -6.03 -12.35 -11.82
CA ALA A 41 -6.45 -12.33 -13.22
C ALA A 41 -7.40 -11.14 -13.43
N LEU A 42 -7.20 -10.37 -14.50
CA LEU A 42 -8.15 -9.35 -14.93
C LEU A 42 -9.56 -9.95 -14.99
N THR A 43 -10.54 -9.21 -14.47
CA THR A 43 -11.97 -9.54 -14.61
C THR A 43 -12.35 -9.61 -16.10
N GLN A 44 -13.42 -10.32 -16.43
CA GLN A 44 -13.87 -10.44 -17.83
C GLN A 44 -14.21 -9.07 -18.43
N ALA A 45 -14.82 -8.17 -17.64
CA ALA A 45 -15.08 -6.78 -18.05
C ALA A 45 -13.78 -5.98 -18.32
N GLN A 46 -12.74 -6.17 -17.50
CA GLN A 46 -11.42 -5.57 -17.79
C GLN A 46 -10.80 -6.16 -19.06
N LYS A 47 -10.93 -7.47 -19.30
CA LYS A 47 -10.50 -8.12 -20.55
C LYS A 47 -11.29 -7.61 -21.77
N ASP A 48 -12.57 -7.29 -21.60
CA ASP A 48 -13.44 -6.81 -22.68
C ASP A 48 -13.24 -5.30 -22.97
N ALA A 49 -12.95 -4.48 -21.95
CA ALA A 49 -12.53 -3.08 -22.11
C ALA A 49 -11.14 -2.95 -22.77
N ILE A 50 -10.21 -3.83 -22.40
CA ILE A 50 -8.90 -3.94 -23.06
C ILE A 50 -9.07 -4.32 -24.54
N LYS A 51 -10.03 -5.19 -24.87
CA LYS A 51 -10.33 -5.58 -26.26
C LYS A 51 -11.10 -4.51 -27.03
N SER A 52 -11.87 -3.65 -26.37
CA SER A 52 -12.63 -2.58 -27.03
C SER A 52 -11.74 -1.41 -27.47
N GLY A 53 -10.59 -1.22 -26.81
CA GLY A 53 -9.62 -0.16 -27.13
C GLY A 53 -10.01 1.22 -26.60
N ALA A 54 -10.81 1.25 -25.53
CA ALA A 54 -11.01 2.45 -24.74
C ALA A 54 -9.67 2.89 -24.10
N LEU A 55 -9.42 4.20 -24.04
CA LEU A 55 -8.29 4.76 -23.26
C LEU A 55 -8.60 4.83 -21.76
N TYR A 56 -9.68 4.16 -21.38
CA TYR A 56 -10.38 4.29 -20.12
C TYR A 56 -10.68 2.90 -19.54
N PHE A 57 -10.77 2.86 -18.22
CA PHE A 57 -11.39 1.77 -17.45
C PHE A 57 -12.70 2.29 -16.83
N ASN A 58 -13.87 1.97 -17.41
CA ASN A 58 -15.16 2.12 -16.71
C ASN A 58 -15.44 0.89 -15.88
N THR A 59 -15.78 1.07 -14.61
CA THR A 59 -16.48 0.06 -13.82
C THR A 59 -17.94 0.43 -13.57
N GLU A 60 -18.51 1.41 -14.28
CA GLU A 60 -19.85 1.99 -14.01
C GLU A 60 -20.84 2.06 -15.21
N GLU A 61 -20.62 1.46 -16.37
CA GLU A 61 -21.69 1.31 -17.39
C GLU A 61 -21.70 -0.15 -17.84
N ASP A 62 -22.67 -1.00 -17.50
CA ASP A 62 -24.09 -0.89 -17.84
C ASP A 62 -25.01 -0.33 -16.73
N GLY A 63 -25.59 0.86 -16.93
CA GLY A 63 -26.74 1.32 -16.14
C GLY A 63 -26.97 2.85 -16.02
N GLU A 64 -27.30 3.50 -17.14
CA GLU A 64 -27.99 4.80 -17.30
C GLU A 64 -27.49 6.09 -16.60
N ILE A 65 -27.21 7.07 -17.47
CA ILE A 65 -26.95 8.49 -17.22
C ILE A 65 -28.20 9.21 -16.69
N VAL A 66 -28.03 10.06 -15.66
CA VAL A 66 -28.77 11.33 -15.57
C VAL A 66 -27.80 12.46 -15.23
N GLN A 67 -27.58 13.35 -16.21
CA GLN A 67 -26.91 14.64 -16.04
C GLN A 67 -27.86 15.70 -15.47
N CYS A 68 -27.31 16.62 -14.68
CA CYS A 68 -27.62 18.07 -14.59
C CYS A 68 -26.53 18.72 -13.72
N GLY A 69 -25.70 19.70 -14.07
CA GLY A 69 -25.38 20.42 -15.30
C GLY A 69 -24.17 21.34 -15.02
N ASN A 70 -23.33 21.52 -16.04
CA ASN A 70 -22.23 22.49 -16.22
C ASN A 70 -21.10 22.58 -15.17
N GLU A 71 -20.13 21.67 -15.27
CA GLU A 71 -18.73 21.95 -15.61
C GLU A 71 -18.02 20.62 -15.89
N SER A 72 -17.36 20.52 -17.03
CA SER A 72 -16.73 19.29 -17.54
C SER A 72 -15.55 18.85 -16.66
N THR A 73 -15.73 17.79 -15.87
CA THR A 73 -14.62 17.15 -15.16
C THR A 73 -14.30 15.78 -15.75
N TYR A 74 -13.21 15.81 -16.49
CA TYR A 74 -12.52 14.74 -17.18
C TYR A 74 -12.23 13.52 -16.28
N THR A 75 -12.68 12.34 -16.68
CA THR A 75 -12.37 11.04 -16.06
C THR A 75 -10.97 10.53 -16.48
N ALA A 76 -10.31 9.74 -15.63
CA ALA A 76 -8.88 9.41 -15.76
C ALA A 76 -8.53 8.53 -17.00
N LEU A 77 -7.50 8.92 -17.76
CA LEU A 77 -6.96 8.22 -18.94
C LEU A 77 -5.77 7.31 -18.59
N PHE A 78 -5.31 7.34 -17.34
CA PHE A 78 -4.27 6.43 -16.84
C PHE A 78 -4.90 5.09 -16.41
N PRO A 79 -4.28 3.93 -16.73
CA PRO A 79 -4.77 2.62 -16.30
C PRO A 79 -4.99 2.54 -14.78
N ALA A 80 -6.08 1.92 -14.33
CA ALA A 80 -6.36 1.71 -12.90
C ALA A 80 -5.45 0.62 -12.27
N ILE A 81 -4.15 0.74 -12.49
CA ILE A 81 -3.08 -0.10 -11.96
C ILE A 81 -2.54 0.60 -10.72
N THR A 82 -2.45 -0.17 -9.63
CA THR A 82 -2.08 0.30 -8.29
C THR A 82 -0.57 0.25 -8.05
N ASP A 83 0.19 -0.43 -8.92
CA ASP A 83 1.64 -0.58 -8.84
C ASP A 83 2.32 -0.09 -10.13
N ASP A 84 2.90 1.10 -10.05
CA ASP A 84 3.64 1.74 -11.15
C ASP A 84 4.90 0.98 -11.53
N ALA A 85 5.55 0.32 -10.57
CA ALA A 85 6.75 -0.47 -10.81
C ALA A 85 6.41 -1.76 -11.57
N GLN A 86 5.29 -2.40 -11.22
CA GLN A 86 4.80 -3.58 -11.92
C GLN A 86 4.40 -3.26 -13.38
N LEU A 87 3.73 -2.13 -13.61
CA LEU A 87 3.42 -1.68 -14.97
C LEU A 87 4.69 -1.36 -15.76
N ALA A 88 5.64 -0.64 -15.16
CA ALA A 88 6.92 -0.34 -15.82
C ALA A 88 7.72 -1.60 -16.14
N GLU A 89 7.68 -2.61 -15.27
CA GLU A 89 8.32 -3.91 -15.52
C GLU A 89 7.60 -4.71 -16.62
N ALA A 90 6.26 -4.73 -16.64
CA ALA A 90 5.51 -5.38 -17.71
C ALA A 90 5.78 -4.72 -19.09
N MET A 91 5.88 -3.39 -19.12
CA MET A 91 6.28 -2.64 -20.32
C MET A 91 7.72 -2.99 -20.74
N ARG A 92 8.65 -3.07 -19.78
CA ARG A 92 10.05 -3.46 -20.01
C ARG A 92 10.16 -4.88 -20.57
N ALA A 93 9.49 -5.84 -19.95
CA ALA A 93 9.47 -7.23 -20.37
C ALA A 93 8.92 -7.37 -21.80
N TYR A 94 7.81 -6.70 -22.11
CA TYR A 94 7.24 -6.71 -23.46
C TYR A 94 8.20 -6.19 -24.53
N ILE A 95 8.93 -5.09 -24.28
CA ILE A 95 9.91 -4.55 -25.23
C ILE A 95 11.01 -5.59 -25.52
N VAL A 96 11.48 -6.31 -24.49
CA VAL A 96 12.52 -7.33 -24.64
C VAL A 96 11.98 -8.55 -25.38
N ASP A 97 10.81 -9.06 -25.00
CA ASP A 97 10.21 -10.28 -25.53
C ASP A 97 9.78 -10.14 -27.00
N GLU A 98 9.36 -8.94 -27.42
CA GLU A 98 8.99 -8.64 -28.81
C GLU A 98 10.20 -8.30 -29.70
N GLY A 99 11.43 -8.52 -29.23
CA GLY A 99 12.65 -8.40 -30.03
C GLY A 99 13.21 -6.98 -30.14
N PHE A 100 12.75 -6.04 -29.31
CA PHE A 100 13.26 -4.66 -29.26
C PHE A 100 14.28 -4.45 -28.12
N ALA A 101 15.06 -5.48 -27.76
CA ALA A 101 16.02 -5.43 -26.65
C ALA A 101 17.10 -4.33 -26.78
N SER A 102 17.34 -3.81 -27.99
CA SER A 102 18.22 -2.66 -28.24
C SER A 102 17.53 -1.31 -28.08
N SER A 103 16.25 -1.28 -27.70
CA SER A 103 15.48 -0.05 -27.56
C SER A 103 16.09 0.84 -26.47
N PRO A 104 16.36 2.12 -26.77
CA PRO A 104 16.86 3.06 -25.78
C PRO A 104 15.79 3.50 -24.78
N LEU A 105 14.52 3.08 -24.95
CA LEU A 105 13.43 3.40 -24.02
C LEU A 105 13.42 2.49 -22.78
N ILE A 106 14.04 1.30 -22.82
CA ILE A 106 14.05 0.29 -21.74
C ILE A 106 14.44 0.86 -20.36
N PRO A 107 15.49 1.69 -20.22
CA PRO A 107 15.87 2.27 -18.92
C PRO A 107 14.84 3.27 -18.37
N HIS A 108 13.91 3.74 -19.21
CA HIS A 108 13.00 4.84 -18.90
C HIS A 108 11.56 4.41 -18.62
N MET A 109 11.25 3.11 -18.52
CA MET A 109 9.87 2.64 -18.29
C MET A 109 9.24 3.19 -17.00
N ASN A 110 10.03 3.36 -15.93
CA ASN A 110 9.55 3.99 -14.70
C ASN A 110 9.15 5.46 -14.92
N LEU A 111 9.88 6.15 -15.81
CA LEU A 111 9.60 7.54 -16.19
C LEU A 111 8.38 7.65 -17.11
N PHE A 112 8.19 6.69 -18.02
CA PHE A 112 6.95 6.57 -18.80
C PHE A 112 5.75 6.50 -17.88
N VAL A 113 5.78 5.61 -16.88
CA VAL A 113 4.67 5.41 -15.97
C VAL A 113 4.44 6.63 -15.06
N SER A 114 5.51 7.21 -14.50
CA SER A 114 5.38 8.35 -13.58
C SER A 114 4.82 9.60 -14.26
N ILE A 115 5.29 9.92 -15.48
CA ILE A 115 4.79 11.08 -16.23
C ILE A 115 3.37 10.81 -16.77
N GLY A 116 3.09 9.57 -17.20
CA GLY A 116 1.74 9.17 -17.59
C GLY A 116 0.74 9.37 -16.45
N ARG A 117 1.13 9.05 -15.21
CA ARG A 117 0.31 9.28 -14.03
C ARG A 117 0.15 10.77 -13.72
N GLU A 118 1.23 11.53 -13.77
CA GLU A 118 1.25 12.98 -13.55
C GLU A 118 0.30 13.71 -14.53
N LEU A 119 0.39 13.39 -15.82
CA LEU A 119 -0.35 14.07 -16.88
C LEU A 119 -1.70 13.41 -17.20
N ASN A 120 -2.03 12.33 -16.50
CA ASN A 120 -3.21 11.51 -16.71
C ASN A 120 -3.33 11.07 -18.18
N VAL A 121 -2.35 10.30 -18.66
CA VAL A 121 -2.28 9.73 -20.02
C VAL A 121 -1.80 8.28 -19.92
N ASN A 122 -2.38 7.38 -20.71
CA ASN A 122 -2.03 5.97 -20.68
C ASN A 122 -0.59 5.72 -21.17
N PRO A 123 0.33 5.22 -20.31
CA PRO A 123 1.72 5.00 -20.70
C PRO A 123 1.91 3.86 -21.69
N VAL A 124 1.00 2.90 -21.72
CA VAL A 124 1.03 1.76 -22.64
C VAL A 124 0.58 2.16 -24.04
N MET A 125 -0.36 3.12 -24.14
CA MET A 125 -0.73 3.71 -25.44
C MET A 125 0.46 4.48 -26.04
N LEU A 126 1.15 5.31 -25.23
CA LEU A 126 2.32 6.03 -25.72
C LEU A 126 3.45 5.08 -26.15
N LEU A 127 3.62 3.96 -25.45
CA LEU A 127 4.55 2.91 -25.86
C LEU A 127 4.11 2.23 -27.17
N GLY A 128 2.80 2.05 -27.38
CA GLY A 128 2.24 1.60 -28.65
C GLY A 128 2.57 2.55 -29.81
N ILE A 129 2.45 3.86 -29.59
CA ILE A 129 2.85 4.86 -30.58
C ILE A 129 4.36 4.74 -30.89
N ALA A 130 5.19 4.56 -29.86
CA ALA A 130 6.63 4.40 -30.04
C ALA A 130 7.00 3.16 -30.87
N ARG A 131 6.23 2.07 -30.75
CA ARG A 131 6.41 0.84 -31.54
C ARG A 131 6.16 1.09 -33.02
N GLU A 132 5.01 1.66 -33.35
CA GLU A 132 4.55 1.81 -34.73
C GLU A 132 5.34 2.90 -35.47
N ASP A 133 5.65 4.01 -34.79
CA ASP A 133 6.30 5.16 -35.46
C ASP A 133 7.81 4.97 -35.66
N THR A 134 8.49 4.32 -34.71
CA THR A 134 9.96 4.27 -34.67
C THR A 134 10.56 2.94 -34.23
N GLY A 135 9.76 1.87 -34.16
CA GLY A 135 10.26 0.56 -33.71
C GLY A 135 10.84 0.64 -32.30
N MET A 136 10.12 1.27 -31.36
CA MET A 136 10.59 1.56 -30.00
C MET A 136 11.85 2.43 -29.96
N ALA A 137 11.85 3.52 -30.73
CA ALA A 137 12.96 4.46 -30.85
C ALA A 137 14.26 3.88 -31.45
N THR A 138 14.17 2.82 -32.24
CA THR A 138 15.34 2.20 -32.89
C THR A 138 15.51 2.62 -34.35
N THR A 139 14.48 3.17 -34.98
CA THR A 139 14.47 3.60 -36.39
C THR A 139 13.87 4.99 -36.57
N GLY A 140 14.00 5.56 -37.76
CA GLY A 140 13.42 6.86 -38.11
C GLY A 140 14.02 8.00 -37.27
N HIS A 141 13.16 8.85 -36.70
CA HIS A 141 13.55 9.97 -35.85
C HIS A 141 13.67 9.59 -34.36
N GLY A 142 13.47 8.32 -34.03
CA GLY A 142 13.54 7.81 -32.65
C GLY A 142 14.94 7.84 -32.04
N PRO A 143 15.99 7.36 -32.73
CA PRO A 143 17.36 7.40 -32.24
C PRO A 143 17.89 8.83 -32.04
N PRO A 144 19.03 8.99 -31.34
CA PRO A 144 19.76 10.26 -31.37
C PRO A 144 20.18 10.62 -32.81
N PRO A 145 20.22 11.92 -33.15
CA PRO A 145 20.11 13.07 -32.23
C PRO A 145 18.68 13.54 -31.90
N GLU A 146 17.65 13.07 -32.58
CA GLU A 146 16.30 13.64 -32.46
C GLU A 146 15.50 13.15 -31.24
N HIS A 147 15.71 11.91 -30.79
CA HIS A 147 14.98 11.30 -29.66
C HIS A 147 13.45 11.30 -29.83
N ASN A 148 12.95 11.43 -31.07
CA ASN A 148 11.55 11.61 -31.41
C ASN A 148 10.88 10.27 -31.71
N PHE A 149 10.55 9.54 -30.66
CA PHE A 149 10.05 8.17 -30.78
C PHE A 149 8.60 8.06 -31.27
N GLY A 150 7.83 9.16 -31.32
CA GLY A 150 6.46 9.21 -31.84
C GLY A 150 6.31 10.09 -33.08
N ASN A 151 7.39 10.32 -33.84
CA ASN A 151 7.39 11.11 -35.08
C ASN A 151 6.57 12.43 -34.98
N ILE A 152 6.72 13.18 -33.89
CA ILE A 152 6.02 14.46 -33.73
C ILE A 152 6.64 15.50 -34.66
N ARG A 153 5.82 16.20 -35.46
CA ARG A 153 6.29 17.31 -36.30
C ARG A 153 6.46 18.60 -35.51
N ASP A 154 7.46 19.37 -35.88
CA ASP A 154 7.64 20.75 -35.44
C ASP A 154 6.91 21.69 -36.41
N HIS A 155 5.77 22.22 -35.96
CA HIS A 155 4.95 23.13 -36.76
C HIS A 155 5.56 24.52 -36.94
N GLU A 156 6.53 24.91 -36.11
CA GLU A 156 7.18 26.22 -36.19
C GLU A 156 8.29 26.23 -37.23
N ASN A 157 9.03 25.12 -37.35
CA ASN A 157 10.19 25.00 -38.23
C ASN A 157 9.94 24.12 -39.48
N GLY A 158 8.77 23.49 -39.58
CA GLY A 158 8.39 22.62 -40.71
C GLY A 158 9.16 21.29 -40.76
N GLY A 159 9.94 20.97 -39.73
CA GLY A 159 10.75 19.75 -39.59
C GLY A 159 10.18 18.76 -38.57
N TRP A 160 10.98 17.77 -38.18
CA TRP A 160 10.64 16.87 -37.08
C TRP A 160 11.07 17.48 -35.75
N ARG A 161 10.24 17.30 -34.72
CA ARG A 161 10.61 17.75 -33.38
C ARG A 161 11.83 16.97 -32.90
N SER A 162 12.72 17.65 -32.19
CA SER A 162 13.93 17.07 -31.61
C SER A 162 14.02 17.44 -30.14
N TRP A 163 14.50 16.50 -29.32
CA TRP A 163 14.72 16.71 -27.89
C TRP A 163 16.18 16.43 -27.51
N PRO A 164 16.68 17.06 -26.44
CA PRO A 164 18.06 16.88 -26.02
C PRO A 164 18.38 15.47 -25.49
N ASN A 165 17.38 14.72 -25.03
CA ASN A 165 17.51 13.36 -24.51
C ASN A 165 16.13 12.68 -24.37
N TYR A 166 16.12 11.36 -24.13
CA TYR A 166 14.89 10.59 -23.95
C TYR A 166 14.00 11.05 -22.79
N PRO A 167 14.51 11.42 -21.59
CA PRO A 167 13.65 11.98 -20.55
C PRO A 167 12.86 13.23 -20.98
N ALA A 168 13.51 14.16 -21.69
CA ALA A 168 12.85 15.34 -22.24
C ALA A 168 11.85 14.96 -23.35
N ALA A 169 12.21 14.00 -24.20
CA ALA A 169 11.32 13.48 -25.22
C ALA A 169 10.07 12.86 -24.63
N ILE A 170 10.19 12.00 -23.60
CA ILE A 170 9.07 11.31 -22.96
C ILE A 170 8.05 12.30 -22.44
N ARG A 171 8.50 13.30 -21.66
CA ARG A 171 7.63 14.38 -21.19
C ARG A 171 6.98 15.14 -22.35
N GLY A 172 7.77 15.51 -23.37
CA GLY A 172 7.27 16.26 -24.52
C GLY A 172 6.20 15.52 -25.33
N HIS A 173 6.27 14.18 -25.43
CA HIS A 173 5.23 13.39 -26.11
C HIS A 173 3.94 13.32 -25.28
N TYR A 174 4.03 13.17 -23.96
CA TYR A 174 2.85 13.23 -23.10
C TYR A 174 2.18 14.60 -23.13
N GLU A 175 2.96 15.67 -23.06
CA GLU A 175 2.45 17.04 -23.18
C GLU A 175 1.82 17.28 -24.55
N HIS A 176 2.36 16.71 -25.63
CA HIS A 176 1.75 16.80 -26.96
C HIS A 176 0.39 16.08 -27.04
N LEU A 177 0.27 14.88 -26.45
CA LEU A 177 -1.00 14.16 -26.34
C LEU A 177 -2.02 14.94 -25.51
N ARG A 178 -1.58 15.63 -24.46
CA ARG A 178 -2.46 16.37 -23.53
C ARG A 178 -2.79 17.78 -24.00
N GLY A 179 -1.98 18.37 -24.86
CA GLY A 179 -1.96 19.80 -25.22
C GLY A 179 -3.10 20.32 -26.10
N GLY A 180 -4.28 19.69 -26.09
CA GLY A 180 -5.48 20.25 -26.76
C GLY A 180 -5.93 19.53 -28.03
N ASN A 181 -5.01 18.81 -28.68
CA ASN A 181 -5.25 18.17 -29.99
C ASN A 181 -5.80 16.74 -29.91
N TYR A 182 -5.67 16.10 -28.74
CA TYR A 182 -6.10 14.72 -28.53
C TYR A 182 -6.89 14.56 -27.23
N LEU A 183 -6.22 14.67 -26.08
CA LEU A 183 -6.78 14.25 -24.78
C LEU A 183 -7.23 15.40 -23.88
N GLY A 184 -7.07 16.65 -24.30
CA GLY A 184 -7.41 17.84 -23.51
C GLY A 184 -8.10 18.90 -24.36
N PRO A 185 -8.80 19.88 -23.75
CA PRO A 185 -9.61 20.83 -24.49
C PRO A 185 -8.76 21.61 -25.53
N PRO A 186 -9.26 21.78 -26.77
CA PRO A 186 -10.65 21.51 -27.19
C PRO A 186 -10.99 20.05 -27.53
N SER A 187 -10.00 19.17 -27.77
CA SER A 187 -10.24 17.78 -28.19
C SER A 187 -10.27 16.82 -27.00
N ASN A 188 -11.36 16.06 -26.84
CA ASN A 188 -11.54 15.19 -25.67
C ASN A 188 -11.67 13.72 -26.08
N PHE A 189 -10.66 13.20 -26.77
CA PHE A 189 -10.65 11.81 -27.20
C PHE A 189 -10.53 10.86 -26.02
N THR A 190 -11.30 9.78 -26.08
CA THR A 190 -11.45 8.79 -25.01
C THR A 190 -11.13 7.37 -25.48
N THR A 191 -10.77 7.18 -26.75
CA THR A 191 -10.48 5.88 -27.36
C THR A 191 -9.18 5.90 -28.16
N VAL A 192 -8.50 4.74 -28.24
CA VAL A 192 -7.32 4.55 -29.10
C VAL A 192 -7.67 4.89 -30.54
N ASP A 193 -8.89 4.51 -30.98
CA ASP A 193 -9.37 4.79 -32.33
C ASP A 193 -9.38 6.29 -32.61
N GLN A 194 -9.91 7.12 -31.71
CA GLN A 194 -9.95 8.57 -31.92
C GLN A 194 -8.55 9.21 -31.93
N VAL A 195 -7.67 8.76 -31.03
CA VAL A 195 -6.30 9.27 -30.96
C VAL A 195 -5.53 8.88 -32.22
N ILE A 196 -5.54 7.60 -32.61
CA ILE A 196 -4.75 7.11 -33.74
C ILE A 196 -5.32 7.58 -35.08
N ASN A 197 -6.64 7.69 -35.25
CA ASN A 197 -7.21 8.29 -36.47
C ASN A 197 -6.77 9.75 -36.66
N ARG A 198 -6.48 10.47 -35.58
CA ARG A 198 -5.94 11.82 -35.64
C ARG A 198 -4.42 11.85 -35.79
N TRP A 199 -3.73 10.91 -35.14
CA TRP A 199 -2.26 10.82 -35.09
C TRP A 199 -1.66 10.33 -36.40
N ALA A 200 -2.26 9.29 -36.98
CA ALA A 200 -1.85 8.64 -38.22
C ALA A 200 -3.07 8.45 -39.13
N PRO A 201 -3.62 9.53 -39.73
CA PRO A 201 -4.83 9.45 -40.53
C PRO A 201 -4.60 8.64 -41.82
N PRO A 202 -5.62 7.92 -42.32
CA PRO A 202 -5.49 7.11 -43.53
C PRO A 202 -5.32 7.97 -44.80
N GLU A 203 -5.67 9.26 -44.71
CA GLU A 203 -5.49 10.26 -45.75
C GLU A 203 -4.01 10.50 -46.10
N ASP A 204 -3.11 10.18 -45.17
CA ASP A 204 -1.66 10.30 -45.32
C ASP A 204 -1.01 8.95 -45.73
N ASP A 205 -1.77 8.04 -46.36
CA ASP A 205 -1.35 6.67 -46.76
C ASP A 205 -0.90 5.77 -45.58
N ASN A 206 -1.33 6.08 -44.35
CA ASN A 206 -1.07 5.24 -43.19
C ASN A 206 -1.98 4.00 -43.17
N ASP A 207 -1.47 2.85 -42.71
CA ASP A 207 -2.31 1.74 -42.28
C ASP A 207 -2.89 2.02 -40.89
N THR A 208 -3.78 3.01 -40.81
CA THR A 208 -4.41 3.43 -39.55
C THR A 208 -5.15 2.29 -38.86
N ALA A 209 -5.79 1.41 -39.64
CA ALA A 209 -6.50 0.26 -39.11
C ALA A 209 -5.54 -0.78 -38.50
N GLY A 210 -4.39 -1.01 -39.16
CA GLY A 210 -3.31 -1.81 -38.63
C GLY A 210 -2.71 -1.22 -37.35
N TYR A 211 -2.40 0.08 -37.37
CA TYR A 211 -1.88 0.83 -36.23
C TYR A 211 -2.81 0.68 -35.01
N ILE A 212 -4.10 0.96 -35.18
CA ILE A 212 -5.11 0.82 -34.12
C ILE A 212 -5.12 -0.61 -33.56
N ARG A 213 -5.17 -1.62 -34.43
CA ARG A 213 -5.18 -3.03 -34.03
C ARG A 213 -3.94 -3.37 -33.22
N ASP A 214 -2.78 -2.89 -33.65
CA ASP A 214 -1.49 -3.25 -33.09
C ASP A 214 -1.24 -2.54 -31.75
N VAL A 215 -1.67 -1.29 -31.60
CA VAL A 215 -1.69 -0.58 -30.30
C VAL A 215 -2.65 -1.24 -29.31
N LYS A 216 -3.87 -1.62 -29.75
CA LYS A 216 -4.83 -2.34 -28.88
C LYS A 216 -4.28 -3.71 -28.47
N ALA A 217 -3.61 -4.43 -29.38
CA ALA A 217 -3.00 -5.73 -29.08
C ALA A 217 -1.84 -5.60 -28.07
N LEU A 218 -0.98 -4.59 -28.23
CA LEU A 218 0.08 -4.27 -27.28
C LEU A 218 -0.48 -3.92 -25.90
N MET A 219 -1.50 -3.05 -25.86
CA MET A 219 -2.20 -2.71 -24.63
C MET A 219 -2.80 -3.96 -23.97
N ALA A 220 -3.38 -4.87 -24.77
CA ALA A 220 -3.91 -6.13 -24.26
C ALA A 220 -2.84 -7.09 -23.74
N ALA A 221 -1.68 -7.15 -24.39
CA ALA A 221 -0.58 -8.00 -23.96
C ALA A 221 0.04 -7.50 -22.64
N ILE A 222 0.37 -6.21 -22.54
CA ILE A 222 1.00 -5.62 -21.35
C ILE A 222 0.02 -5.55 -20.19
N LEU A 223 -1.20 -5.05 -20.42
CA LEU A 223 -2.18 -4.93 -19.34
C LEU A 223 -2.75 -6.31 -18.94
N GLY A 224 -2.78 -7.25 -19.90
CA GLY A 224 -3.19 -8.64 -19.68
C GLY A 224 -2.16 -9.50 -18.95
N SER A 225 -0.87 -9.25 -19.16
CA SER A 225 0.22 -9.98 -18.48
C SER A 225 0.28 -9.67 -16.98
N LEU A 226 -0.21 -8.50 -16.56
CA LEU A 226 -0.40 -8.13 -15.15
C LEU A 226 -1.40 -9.06 -14.41
N GLY A 227 -2.03 -10.01 -15.11
CA GLY A 227 -2.88 -11.08 -14.55
C GLY A 227 -2.68 -12.48 -15.15
N LEU A 228 -1.56 -12.78 -15.80
CA LEU A 228 -1.25 -14.12 -16.34
C LEU A 228 0.23 -14.50 -16.15
N THR A 229 0.52 -15.27 -15.10
CA THR A 229 1.53 -16.33 -15.19
C THR A 229 0.80 -17.67 -15.15
N GLN A 230 0.57 -18.25 -16.33
CA GLN A 230 0.01 -19.60 -16.47
C GLN A 230 1.06 -20.65 -16.08
N SER A 231 0.68 -21.57 -15.19
CA SER A 231 1.05 -22.99 -15.26
C SER A 231 0.12 -23.86 -14.38
N ASN A 232 -0.88 -24.46 -15.05
CA ASN A 232 -1.56 -25.75 -14.81
C ASN A 232 -2.32 -26.06 -13.49
N VAL A 233 -3.67 -25.97 -13.62
CA VAL A 233 -4.75 -26.87 -13.16
C VAL A 233 -4.47 -27.93 -12.06
N ASN A 234 -5.16 -27.82 -10.92
CA ASN A 234 -6.34 -28.66 -10.64
C ASN A 234 -7.22 -28.16 -9.47
N CYS A 235 -8.51 -28.45 -9.59
CA CYS A 235 -9.61 -27.97 -8.76
C CYS A 235 -9.73 -28.71 -7.41
N ALA A 236 -10.00 -28.00 -6.30
CA ALA A 236 -10.80 -28.49 -5.17
C ALA A 236 -11.24 -27.35 -4.23
N CYS A 237 -12.45 -27.47 -3.70
CA CYS A 237 -13.27 -26.45 -3.06
C CYS A 237 -12.88 -26.09 -1.61
N GLY A 238 -13.22 -24.85 -1.21
CA GLY A 238 -13.73 -24.53 0.13
C GLY A 238 -12.79 -23.74 1.03
N GLY A 239 -13.16 -22.49 1.33
CA GLY A 239 -12.57 -21.67 2.40
C GLY A 239 -12.55 -20.19 2.04
N GLY A 240 -13.57 -19.44 2.49
CA GLY A 240 -13.71 -18.01 2.20
C GLY A 240 -12.53 -17.19 2.72
N SER A 241 -11.91 -16.42 1.83
CA SER A 241 -10.91 -15.41 2.18
C SER A 241 -11.55 -14.03 2.25
N LEU A 242 -11.13 -13.27 3.26
CA LEU A 242 -11.65 -11.96 3.63
C LEU A 242 -11.16 -10.86 2.66
N PRO A 243 -11.97 -9.82 2.38
CA PRO A 243 -11.56 -8.71 1.50
C PRO A 243 -10.57 -7.78 2.22
N GLY A 244 -9.29 -7.84 1.87
CA GLY A 244 -8.27 -6.90 2.32
C GLY A 244 -8.36 -5.57 1.54
N GLY A 245 -8.70 -4.49 2.25
CA GLY A 245 -8.90 -3.13 1.75
C GLY A 245 -7.65 -2.51 1.10
N GLY A 246 -7.89 -1.61 0.14
CA GLY A 246 -6.88 -0.97 -0.69
C GLY A 246 -6.16 0.17 0.02
N GLY A 247 -4.84 0.03 0.16
CA GLY A 247 -3.89 1.14 0.31
C GLY A 247 -4.22 2.21 1.37
N ASN A 248 -3.55 3.35 1.27
CA ASN A 248 -3.66 4.46 2.22
C ASN A 248 -4.97 5.27 2.08
N THR A 249 -6.06 4.66 1.61
CA THR A 249 -7.34 5.33 1.33
C THR A 249 -8.25 5.31 2.54
N VAL A 250 -8.68 6.49 2.99
CA VAL A 250 -9.56 6.71 4.13
C VAL A 250 -10.82 7.45 3.68
N VAL A 251 -11.98 7.05 4.15
CA VAL A 251 -13.23 7.78 3.94
C VAL A 251 -13.68 8.47 5.22
N LEU A 252 -14.01 9.75 5.12
CA LEU A 252 -14.58 10.54 6.19
C LEU A 252 -16.04 10.84 5.86
N ASP A 253 -16.93 10.52 6.79
CA ASP A 253 -18.36 10.76 6.70
C ASP A 253 -18.76 11.84 7.71
N PRO A 254 -18.72 13.12 7.33
CA PRO A 254 -19.33 14.17 8.15
C PRO A 254 -20.84 13.90 8.26
N GLY A 255 -21.30 13.68 9.49
CA GLY A 255 -22.69 13.37 9.80
C GLY A 255 -23.69 14.36 9.21
N HIS A 256 -24.95 13.91 9.10
CA HIS A 256 -26.10 14.71 8.71
C HIS A 256 -26.05 15.30 7.29
N GLY A 257 -27.15 15.88 6.86
CA GLY A 257 -27.33 16.51 5.55
C GLY A 257 -28.66 17.26 5.52
N PRO A 258 -29.12 17.76 4.36
CA PRO A 258 -30.46 18.32 4.26
C PRO A 258 -31.52 17.23 4.55
N ASN A 259 -32.68 17.64 5.05
CA ASN A 259 -33.80 16.74 5.32
C ASN A 259 -34.17 15.96 4.05
N HIS A 260 -34.04 14.64 4.09
CA HIS A 260 -34.30 13.80 2.94
C HIS A 260 -34.80 12.42 3.38
N THR A 261 -35.82 11.90 2.70
CA THR A 261 -36.31 10.52 2.90
C THR A 261 -36.25 9.77 1.59
N SER A 262 -35.68 8.57 1.63
CA SER A 262 -35.61 7.65 0.49
C SER A 262 -35.73 6.21 0.96
N VAL A 263 -35.85 5.28 0.01
CA VAL A 263 -35.86 3.85 0.26
C VAL A 263 -34.67 3.23 -0.45
N ASP A 264 -33.88 2.45 0.29
CA ASP A 264 -32.80 1.67 -0.30
C ASP A 264 -33.39 0.53 -1.13
N GLN A 265 -33.10 0.52 -2.43
CA GLN A 265 -33.72 -0.44 -3.36
C GLN A 265 -33.28 -1.88 -3.09
N ALA A 266 -32.06 -2.10 -2.59
CA ALA A 266 -31.52 -3.43 -2.36
C ALA A 266 -32.14 -4.11 -1.13
N THR A 267 -32.41 -3.33 -0.07
CA THR A 267 -32.86 -3.86 1.22
C THR A 267 -34.31 -3.52 1.56
N GLY A 268 -34.92 -2.58 0.83
CA GLY A 268 -36.24 -2.03 1.14
C GLY A 268 -36.27 -1.13 2.38
N LEU A 269 -35.11 -0.83 2.97
CA LEU A 269 -35.04 -0.04 4.19
C LEU A 269 -35.31 1.45 3.93
N ARG A 270 -36.18 2.05 4.75
CA ARG A 270 -36.46 3.48 4.72
C ARG A 270 -35.31 4.27 5.34
N MET A 271 -34.62 5.06 4.52
CA MET A 271 -33.56 5.98 4.91
C MET A 271 -34.16 7.36 5.21
N VAL A 272 -33.90 7.89 6.41
CA VAL A 272 -34.33 9.22 6.83
C VAL A 272 -33.10 9.98 7.28
N GLU A 273 -32.70 10.97 6.49
CA GLU A 273 -31.69 11.96 6.82
C GLU A 273 -32.37 13.19 7.43
N SER A 274 -31.77 13.74 8.48
CA SER A 274 -32.30 14.90 9.18
C SER A 274 -31.22 15.95 9.34
N HIS A 275 -31.55 17.18 8.95
CA HIS A 275 -30.68 18.32 9.14
C HIS A 275 -30.59 18.66 10.62
N ASN A 276 -29.38 18.62 11.17
CA ASN A 276 -29.11 18.90 12.57
C ASN A 276 -28.05 19.99 12.69
N VAL A 277 -28.42 21.15 13.23
CA VAL A 277 -27.49 22.29 13.41
C VAL A 277 -27.37 22.52 14.92
N PRO A 278 -26.15 22.66 15.46
CA PRO A 278 -24.90 22.93 14.73
C PRO A 278 -24.07 21.71 14.26
N GLU A 279 -24.44 20.49 14.67
CA GLU A 279 -23.72 19.24 14.33
C GLU A 279 -23.29 19.12 12.85
N THR A 280 -24.19 19.40 11.90
CA THR A 280 -23.89 19.28 10.45
C THR A 280 -22.68 20.14 10.06
N SER A 281 -22.61 21.37 10.57
CA SER A 281 -21.51 22.31 10.29
C SER A 281 -20.24 21.91 11.05
N GLU A 282 -20.36 21.48 12.29
CA GLU A 282 -19.23 21.05 13.11
C GLU A 282 -18.55 19.79 12.57
N MET A 283 -19.33 18.79 12.17
CA MET A 283 -18.79 17.56 11.61
C MET A 283 -18.19 17.77 10.24
N TRP A 284 -18.70 18.73 9.45
CA TRP A 284 -18.03 19.18 8.24
C TRP A 284 -16.65 19.78 8.57
N ASP A 285 -16.55 20.67 9.55
CA ASP A 285 -15.28 21.28 9.96
C ASP A 285 -14.28 20.25 10.51
N VAL A 286 -14.73 19.32 11.36
CA VAL A 286 -13.90 18.22 11.88
C VAL A 286 -13.42 17.34 10.73
N ALA A 287 -14.29 16.96 9.79
CA ALA A 287 -13.89 16.14 8.63
C ALA A 287 -12.81 16.83 7.78
N GLN A 288 -12.91 18.14 7.57
CA GLN A 288 -11.91 18.91 6.84
C GLN A 288 -10.56 18.96 7.58
N LYS A 289 -10.57 19.13 8.90
CA LYS A 289 -9.36 19.08 9.75
C LYS A 289 -8.70 17.71 9.74
N VAL A 290 -9.48 16.63 9.91
CA VAL A 290 -8.99 15.25 9.84
C VAL A 290 -8.40 14.99 8.44
N ARG A 291 -9.10 15.40 7.37
CA ARG A 291 -8.63 15.29 5.99
C ARG A 291 -7.26 15.93 5.80
N GLN A 292 -7.08 17.16 6.25
CA GLN A 292 -5.80 17.87 6.15
C GLN A 292 -4.66 17.13 6.88
N LYS A 293 -4.92 16.66 8.12
CA LYS A 293 -3.93 15.93 8.93
C LYS A 293 -3.54 14.58 8.34
N LEU A 294 -4.46 13.91 7.66
CA LEU A 294 -4.22 12.63 7.01
C LEU A 294 -3.55 12.81 5.64
N GLN A 295 -4.00 13.76 4.83
CA GLN A 295 -3.34 14.05 3.54
C GLN A 295 -1.87 14.45 3.74
N SER A 296 -1.54 15.24 4.78
CA SER A 296 -0.16 15.57 5.12
C SER A 296 0.67 14.36 5.58
N SER A 297 0.01 13.26 5.95
CA SER A 297 0.62 12.00 6.38
C SER A 297 0.64 10.94 5.26
N GLY A 298 0.28 11.30 4.02
CA GLY A 298 0.35 10.42 2.84
C GLY A 298 -0.91 9.59 2.55
N TYR A 299 -2.04 9.94 3.17
CA TYR A 299 -3.31 9.25 2.93
C TYR A 299 -4.06 9.86 1.75
N THR A 300 -4.70 9.00 0.96
CA THR A 300 -5.79 9.44 0.08
C THR A 300 -7.04 9.55 0.93
N VAL A 301 -7.63 10.74 1.01
CA VAL A 301 -8.80 10.96 1.87
C VAL A 301 -9.97 11.41 1.02
N LEU A 302 -11.08 10.68 1.10
CA LEU A 302 -12.33 11.00 0.42
C LEU A 302 -13.39 11.36 1.45
N LEU A 303 -14.29 12.26 1.08
CA LEU A 303 -15.47 12.59 1.87
C LEU A 303 -16.70 11.92 1.26
N THR A 304 -17.66 11.54 2.09
CA THR A 304 -18.94 10.99 1.62
C THR A 304 -19.86 12.04 0.97
N LYS A 305 -19.51 13.33 1.10
CA LYS A 305 -20.20 14.52 0.58
C LYS A 305 -19.17 15.51 0.01
N GLN A 306 -19.54 16.26 -1.03
CA GLN A 306 -18.72 17.32 -1.63
C GLN A 306 -18.91 18.68 -0.93
N SER A 307 -20.07 18.90 -0.32
CA SER A 307 -20.36 20.07 0.51
C SER A 307 -21.14 19.69 1.78
N GLU A 308 -21.18 20.61 2.74
CA GLU A 308 -21.89 20.46 4.03
C GLU A 308 -23.35 20.02 3.83
N LEU A 309 -24.05 20.64 2.88
CA LEU A 309 -25.48 20.49 2.62
C LEU A 309 -25.78 19.60 1.39
N ASP A 310 -24.83 18.79 0.95
CA ASP A 310 -25.09 17.82 -0.11
C ASP A 310 -26.14 16.79 0.31
N GLN A 311 -27.13 16.60 -0.55
CA GLN A 311 -28.15 15.57 -0.37
C GLN A 311 -27.64 14.23 -0.89
N VAL A 312 -27.04 13.43 0.00
CA VAL A 312 -26.61 12.05 -0.29
C VAL A 312 -27.31 11.06 0.64
N THR A 313 -27.66 9.89 0.11
CA THR A 313 -28.26 8.80 0.89
C THR A 313 -27.21 8.02 1.68
N PHE A 314 -27.62 7.29 2.72
CA PHE A 314 -26.70 6.44 3.48
C PHE A 314 -26.03 5.34 2.63
N ARG A 315 -26.75 4.80 1.62
CA ARG A 315 -26.16 3.87 0.64
C ARG A 315 -25.06 4.55 -0.17
N GLN A 316 -25.30 5.75 -0.68
CA GLN A 316 -24.30 6.50 -1.45
C GLN A 316 -23.05 6.79 -0.61
N ARG A 317 -23.22 7.23 0.65
CA ARG A 317 -22.10 7.43 1.59
C ARG A 317 -21.29 6.15 1.78
N ALA A 318 -21.95 5.01 2.03
CA ALA A 318 -21.28 3.72 2.17
C ALA A 318 -20.57 3.28 0.88
N ASN A 319 -21.18 3.55 -0.28
CA ASN A 319 -20.60 3.22 -1.58
C ASN A 319 -19.31 4.00 -1.85
N VAL A 320 -19.16 5.24 -1.36
CA VAL A 320 -17.86 5.94 -1.45
C VAL A 320 -16.75 5.11 -0.84
N ALA A 321 -16.96 4.54 0.35
CA ALA A 321 -15.97 3.68 1.00
C ALA A 321 -15.78 2.34 0.30
N ASN A 322 -16.88 1.69 -0.08
CA ASN A 322 -16.85 0.37 -0.70
C ASN A 322 -16.19 0.40 -2.08
N ASN A 323 -16.58 1.36 -2.92
CA ASN A 323 -16.11 1.47 -4.30
C ASN A 323 -14.63 1.85 -4.35
N ASN A 324 -14.17 2.68 -3.41
CA ASN A 324 -12.77 3.07 -3.30
C ASN A 324 -11.92 2.07 -2.50
N LYS A 325 -12.50 0.94 -2.08
CA LYS A 325 -11.85 -0.10 -1.26
C LYS A 325 -11.14 0.51 -0.05
N ALA A 326 -11.75 1.50 0.59
CA ALA A 326 -11.10 2.24 1.65
C ALA A 326 -10.62 1.29 2.75
N ALA A 327 -9.42 1.53 3.27
CA ALA A 327 -8.88 0.75 4.37
C ALA A 327 -9.69 0.95 5.66
N ILE A 328 -10.32 2.13 5.80
CA ILE A 328 -11.24 2.47 6.86
C ILE A 328 -12.17 3.61 6.44
N ALA A 329 -13.40 3.59 6.95
CA ALA A 329 -14.33 4.69 6.91
C ALA A 329 -14.71 5.14 8.32
N VAL A 330 -14.92 6.45 8.52
CA VAL A 330 -15.23 7.02 9.82
C VAL A 330 -16.41 7.98 9.72
N SER A 331 -17.49 7.74 10.45
CA SER A 331 -18.56 8.73 10.65
C SER A 331 -18.25 9.61 11.85
N LEU A 332 -18.43 10.91 11.66
CA LEU A 332 -18.21 11.95 12.66
C LEU A 332 -19.56 12.54 13.05
N HIS A 333 -19.89 12.44 14.33
CA HIS A 333 -21.11 12.99 14.95
C HIS A 333 -20.82 13.65 16.29
N ASP A 334 -21.77 14.47 16.73
CA ASP A 334 -21.86 14.99 18.08
C ASP A 334 -23.30 15.02 18.63
N ASP A 335 -23.43 15.15 19.95
CA ASP A 335 -24.70 15.21 20.66
C ASP A 335 -24.77 16.46 21.54
N HIS A 336 -25.51 17.48 21.09
CA HIS A 336 -25.72 18.73 21.83
C HIS A 336 -26.57 18.60 23.10
N THR A 337 -27.10 17.42 23.40
CA THR A 337 -27.71 17.11 24.71
C THR A 337 -26.68 16.69 25.75
N GLN A 338 -25.44 16.39 25.32
CA GLN A 338 -24.35 15.90 26.15
C GLN A 338 -23.20 16.90 26.24
N SER A 339 -22.46 16.90 27.34
CA SER A 339 -21.25 17.72 27.46
C SER A 339 -20.05 17.05 26.79
N TYR A 340 -19.17 17.85 26.16
CA TYR A 340 -17.96 17.36 25.50
C TYR A 340 -17.08 16.51 26.40
N ASP A 341 -16.87 16.93 27.65
CA ASP A 341 -16.03 16.20 28.61
C ASP A 341 -16.72 14.95 29.18
N GLY A 342 -18.06 14.91 29.17
CA GLY A 342 -18.86 13.84 29.76
C GLY A 342 -19.23 12.71 28.79
N PHE A 343 -19.16 12.96 27.49
CA PHE A 343 -19.65 12.03 26.48
C PHE A 343 -18.70 11.92 25.29
N LYS A 344 -18.01 10.78 25.17
CA LYS A 344 -17.13 10.45 24.05
C LYS A 344 -17.24 8.98 23.76
N GLN A 345 -17.62 8.61 22.54
CA GLN A 345 -17.86 7.22 22.19
C GLN A 345 -17.33 6.87 20.80
N VAL A 346 -16.96 5.60 20.65
CA VAL A 346 -16.66 4.97 19.36
C VAL A 346 -17.47 3.69 19.24
N TRP A 347 -18.00 3.45 18.06
CA TRP A 347 -18.94 2.36 17.82
C TRP A 347 -18.45 1.53 16.63
N PRO A 348 -18.03 0.26 16.86
CA PRO A 348 -17.62 -0.63 15.79
C PRO A 348 -18.79 -1.45 15.22
N GLN A 349 -18.60 -1.96 14.00
CA GLN A 349 -19.42 -3.00 13.39
C GLN A 349 -19.22 -4.33 14.13
N ARG A 350 -20.31 -5.08 14.32
CA ARG A 350 -20.33 -6.44 14.88
C ARG A 350 -21.32 -7.29 14.09
N VAL A 351 -20.97 -8.56 13.87
CA VAL A 351 -21.92 -9.54 13.29
C VAL A 351 -23.16 -9.63 14.19
N GLY A 352 -24.34 -9.70 13.58
CA GLY A 352 -25.62 -9.77 14.29
C GLY A 352 -26.24 -8.41 14.62
N GLN A 353 -25.51 -7.31 14.40
CA GLN A 353 -26.13 -5.99 14.33
C GLN A 353 -27.01 -5.91 13.08
N TYR A 354 -28.06 -5.09 13.12
CA TYR A 354 -29.04 -5.05 12.04
C TYR A 354 -29.64 -3.66 11.87
N ARG A 355 -30.46 -3.47 10.84
CA ARG A 355 -31.32 -2.30 10.69
C ARG A 355 -32.72 -2.74 10.30
N GLY A 356 -33.74 -2.13 10.90
CA GLY A 356 -35.15 -2.44 10.64
C GLY A 356 -35.92 -2.75 11.93
N GLN A 357 -37.13 -3.30 11.78
CA GLN A 357 -38.02 -3.64 12.89
C GLN A 357 -38.58 -5.05 12.74
N GLY A 358 -38.65 -5.79 13.84
CA GLY A 358 -39.24 -7.13 13.88
C GLY A 358 -38.63 -8.09 12.85
N SER A 359 -39.48 -8.73 12.04
CA SER A 359 -39.04 -9.64 10.96
C SER A 359 -38.48 -8.92 9.73
N ASN A 360 -38.71 -7.61 9.60
CA ASN A 360 -38.27 -6.81 8.45
C ASN A 360 -36.95 -6.10 8.81
N ARG A 361 -35.90 -6.91 8.99
CA ARG A 361 -34.56 -6.42 9.31
C ARG A 361 -33.51 -6.93 8.32
N THR A 362 -32.51 -6.10 8.06
CA THR A 362 -31.30 -6.49 7.33
C THR A 362 -30.15 -6.59 8.32
N GLU A 363 -29.50 -7.75 8.36
CA GLU A 363 -28.42 -8.04 9.31
C GLU A 363 -27.04 -7.77 8.69
N PHE A 364 -26.14 -7.26 9.50
CA PHE A 364 -24.72 -7.14 9.20
C PHE A 364 -24.01 -8.46 9.47
N THR A 365 -23.47 -9.09 8.43
CA THR A 365 -22.95 -10.47 8.49
C THR A 365 -21.47 -10.58 8.17
N ASN A 366 -20.79 -9.49 7.78
CA ASN A 366 -19.40 -9.54 7.36
C ASN A 366 -18.44 -9.61 8.57
N ALA A 367 -18.01 -10.82 8.91
CA ALA A 367 -17.15 -11.09 10.07
C ALA A 367 -15.77 -10.40 9.99
N ALA A 368 -15.13 -10.36 8.82
CA ALA A 368 -13.85 -9.68 8.64
C ALA A 368 -13.92 -8.19 8.96
N VAL A 369 -14.93 -7.56 8.37
CA VAL A 369 -15.15 -6.12 8.50
C VAL A 369 -15.49 -5.80 9.95
N ALA A 370 -16.33 -6.61 10.60
CA ALA A 370 -16.61 -6.50 12.03
C ALA A 370 -15.35 -6.65 12.90
N GLU A 371 -14.48 -7.61 12.62
CA GLU A 371 -13.25 -7.83 13.40
C GLU A 371 -12.28 -6.65 13.25
N ALA A 372 -12.04 -6.21 12.01
CA ALA A 372 -11.19 -5.05 11.73
C ALA A 372 -11.76 -3.75 12.34
N SER A 373 -13.07 -3.54 12.23
CA SER A 373 -13.77 -2.40 12.84
C SER A 373 -13.62 -2.41 14.38
N GLN A 374 -13.78 -3.56 15.03
CA GLN A 374 -13.56 -3.66 16.49
C GLN A 374 -12.11 -3.36 16.89
N ARG A 375 -11.13 -3.84 16.13
CA ARG A 375 -9.71 -3.54 16.37
C ARG A 375 -9.42 -2.04 16.21
N TYR A 376 -9.89 -1.43 15.13
CA TYR A 376 -9.67 0.00 14.88
C TYR A 376 -10.39 0.88 15.90
N ALA A 377 -11.59 0.50 16.37
CA ALA A 377 -12.27 1.21 17.45
C ALA A 377 -11.45 1.22 18.75
N GLN A 378 -10.75 0.14 19.09
CA GLN A 378 -9.86 0.10 20.26
C GLN A 378 -8.68 1.09 20.11
N ILE A 379 -8.04 1.11 18.94
CA ILE A 379 -6.96 2.04 18.64
C ILE A 379 -7.45 3.50 18.69
N MET A 380 -8.61 3.78 18.09
CA MET A 380 -9.21 5.11 18.07
C MET A 380 -9.63 5.57 19.45
N LYS A 381 -10.15 4.68 20.31
CA LYS A 381 -10.41 4.98 21.71
C LYS A 381 -9.15 5.52 22.40
N GLU A 382 -8.05 4.77 22.31
CA GLU A 382 -6.78 5.12 22.97
C GLU A 382 -6.22 6.47 22.49
N GLU A 383 -6.22 6.72 21.18
CA GLU A 383 -5.72 8.00 20.64
C GLU A 383 -6.62 9.17 20.99
N ARG A 384 -7.95 8.97 20.99
CA ARG A 384 -8.89 10.00 21.41
C ARG A 384 -8.78 10.32 22.89
N GLU A 385 -8.59 9.34 23.76
CA GLU A 385 -8.34 9.57 25.20
C GLU A 385 -7.04 10.35 25.43
N ARG A 386 -6.00 10.03 24.66
CA ARG A 386 -4.71 10.72 24.75
C ARG A 386 -4.78 12.20 24.37
N VAL A 387 -5.60 12.54 23.37
CA VAL A 387 -5.69 13.90 22.82
C VAL A 387 -6.80 14.72 23.47
N GLU A 388 -7.99 14.15 23.59
CA GLU A 388 -9.19 14.83 24.08
C GLU A 388 -9.29 14.81 25.61
N GLY A 389 -8.53 13.92 26.28
CA GLY A 389 -8.67 13.65 27.71
C GLY A 389 -9.99 12.99 28.09
N GLY A 390 -10.10 12.53 29.34
CA GLY A 390 -11.30 11.81 29.81
C GLY A 390 -11.43 10.40 29.22
N ASN A 391 -12.58 9.77 29.44
CA ASN A 391 -12.84 8.39 29.04
C ASN A 391 -13.62 8.34 27.73
N VAL A 392 -13.07 7.64 26.73
CA VAL A 392 -13.78 7.31 25.48
C VAL A 392 -14.33 5.89 25.62
N VAL A 393 -15.62 5.72 25.39
CA VAL A 393 -16.30 4.43 25.56
C VAL A 393 -16.43 3.72 24.21
N ILE A 394 -15.98 2.47 24.13
CA ILE A 394 -16.37 1.58 23.03
C ILE A 394 -17.79 1.12 23.32
N SER A 395 -18.74 1.68 22.59
CA SER A 395 -20.15 1.41 22.79
C SER A 395 -20.65 0.30 21.87
N ASN A 396 -21.93 -0.03 22.00
CA ASN A 396 -22.62 -0.99 21.16
C ASN A 396 -24.07 -0.53 20.95
N PHE A 397 -24.64 -0.80 19.78
CA PHE A 397 -25.98 -0.34 19.37
C PHE A 397 -27.16 -0.98 20.13
N GLN A 398 -26.96 -1.49 21.35
CA GLN A 398 -28.00 -2.15 22.15
C GLN A 398 -28.89 -1.17 22.93
N ALA A 399 -28.41 0.04 23.23
CA ALA A 399 -29.15 1.03 24.04
C ALA A 399 -29.25 2.38 23.32
N ARG A 400 -30.15 2.49 22.35
CA ARG A 400 -30.46 3.74 21.64
C ARG A 400 -31.94 4.08 21.77
N ASP A 401 -32.21 5.30 22.21
CA ASP A 401 -33.58 5.78 22.40
C ASP A 401 -34.35 5.76 21.07
N GLY A 402 -35.57 5.21 21.12
CA GLY A 402 -36.45 5.10 19.96
C GLY A 402 -36.04 4.05 18.91
N MET A 403 -35.05 3.20 19.18
CA MET A 403 -34.64 2.12 18.27
C MET A 403 -34.58 0.75 18.99
N GLU A 404 -34.92 -0.32 18.26
CA GLU A 404 -34.77 -1.68 18.81
C GLU A 404 -33.27 -1.99 19.04
N PRO A 405 -32.90 -2.69 20.14
CA PRO A 405 -31.51 -3.06 20.43
C PRO A 405 -30.84 -3.80 19.27
N GLY A 406 -29.68 -3.31 18.84
CA GLY A 406 -28.91 -3.83 17.71
C GLY A 406 -29.04 -3.00 16.42
N ASN A 407 -29.86 -1.93 16.41
CA ASN A 407 -30.02 -1.03 15.27
C ASN A 407 -28.74 -0.21 14.98
N ILE A 408 -27.95 -0.68 14.02
CA ILE A 408 -26.73 -0.03 13.53
C ILE A 408 -27.05 1.13 12.58
N PRO A 409 -26.23 2.19 12.50
CA PRO A 409 -26.32 3.18 11.43
C PRO A 409 -26.31 2.54 10.04
N MET A 410 -27.16 3.03 9.14
CA MET A 410 -27.32 2.46 7.80
C MET A 410 -26.01 2.48 7.00
N VAL A 411 -25.18 3.54 7.13
CA VAL A 411 -23.86 3.60 6.48
C VAL A 411 -22.96 2.42 6.88
N MET A 412 -22.99 2.02 8.14
CA MET A 412 -22.21 0.89 8.67
C MET A 412 -22.80 -0.45 8.26
N LEU A 413 -24.14 -0.59 8.22
CA LEU A 413 -24.81 -1.78 7.70
C LEU A 413 -24.40 -2.03 6.25
N PHE A 414 -24.27 -0.94 5.50
CA PHE A 414 -24.09 -0.92 4.07
C PHE A 414 -22.64 -1.03 3.62
N SER A 415 -21.70 -0.85 4.56
CA SER A 415 -20.29 -0.86 4.26
C SER A 415 -19.72 -2.28 4.16
N THR A 416 -18.87 -2.49 3.17
CA THR A 416 -18.06 -3.69 2.98
C THR A 416 -16.61 -3.46 3.42
N VAL A 417 -16.31 -2.32 4.03
CA VAL A 417 -15.00 -1.97 4.61
C VAL A 417 -15.16 -1.64 6.10
N PRO A 418 -14.08 -1.68 6.90
CA PRO A 418 -14.15 -1.33 8.31
C PRO A 418 -14.68 0.09 8.50
N TRP A 419 -15.80 0.23 9.22
CA TRP A 419 -16.44 1.51 9.51
C TRP A 419 -16.51 1.73 11.02
N ILE A 420 -16.03 2.88 11.49
CA ILE A 420 -16.15 3.31 12.90
C ILE A 420 -17.04 4.54 12.97
N TYR A 421 -18.01 4.52 13.86
CA TYR A 421 -18.90 5.65 14.09
C TYR A 421 -18.48 6.35 15.39
N HIS A 422 -18.23 7.66 15.34
CA HIS A 422 -17.74 8.45 16.46
C HIS A 422 -18.80 9.44 16.92
N GLU A 423 -18.93 9.56 18.24
CA GLU A 423 -19.80 10.52 18.91
C GLU A 423 -19.00 11.28 19.97
N VAL A 424 -19.25 12.59 20.09
CA VAL A 424 -18.78 13.46 21.19
C VAL A 424 -19.94 14.30 21.72
N GLY A 425 -19.87 14.78 22.94
CA GLY A 425 -20.87 15.75 23.42
C GLY A 425 -20.64 17.12 22.79
N GLY A 426 -21.67 17.70 22.17
CA GLY A 426 -21.63 19.03 21.55
C GLY A 426 -21.82 20.18 22.56
N GLY A 427 -22.44 19.90 23.71
CA GLY A 427 -22.86 20.92 24.67
C GLY A 427 -24.01 21.80 24.15
N SER A 428 -24.41 22.81 24.92
CA SER A 428 -25.59 23.65 24.61
C SER A 428 -25.40 24.65 23.46
N GLY A 429 -24.29 24.59 22.74
CA GLY A 429 -23.96 25.47 21.62
C GLY A 429 -22.86 24.83 20.77
N ARG A 430 -22.33 25.57 19.80
CA ARG A 430 -21.21 25.10 18.97
C ARG A 430 -19.97 24.83 19.85
N LEU A 431 -19.33 23.69 19.63
CA LEU A 431 -18.01 23.33 20.11
C LEU A 431 -17.01 24.44 19.82
N SER A 432 -16.14 24.69 20.81
CA SER A 432 -15.03 25.62 20.62
C SER A 432 -14.05 25.08 19.58
N ASP A 433 -13.31 25.98 18.92
CA ASP A 433 -12.27 25.60 17.95
C ASP A 433 -11.25 24.62 18.54
N ASN A 434 -10.94 24.76 19.83
CA ASN A 434 -10.05 23.83 20.53
C ASN A 434 -10.65 22.42 20.65
N GLN A 435 -11.94 22.30 20.95
CA GLN A 435 -12.61 20.99 21.03
C GLN A 435 -12.73 20.34 19.65
N LEU A 436 -13.03 21.12 18.60
CA LEU A 436 -13.04 20.65 17.21
C LEU A 436 -11.65 20.15 16.78
N GLU A 437 -10.59 20.87 17.16
CA GLU A 437 -9.21 20.50 16.86
C GLU A 437 -8.77 19.24 17.60
N GLN A 438 -9.08 19.14 18.90
CA GLN A 438 -8.77 17.95 19.72
C GLN A 438 -9.48 16.71 19.19
N TYR A 439 -10.77 16.83 18.84
CA TYR A 439 -11.53 15.72 18.27
C TYR A 439 -10.94 15.29 16.92
N ALA A 440 -10.66 16.25 16.03
CA ALA A 440 -10.04 15.96 14.73
C ALA A 440 -8.65 15.32 14.87
N GLU A 441 -7.83 15.78 15.83
CA GLU A 441 -6.50 15.21 16.07
C GLU A 441 -6.57 13.80 16.66
N GLY A 442 -7.46 13.56 17.63
CA GLY A 442 -7.70 12.23 18.20
C GLY A 442 -8.14 11.22 17.13
N VAL A 443 -9.09 11.61 16.29
CA VAL A 443 -9.55 10.78 15.16
C VAL A 443 -8.43 10.55 14.14
N ALA A 444 -7.72 11.59 13.70
CA ALA A 444 -6.65 11.44 12.72
C ALA A 444 -5.51 10.56 13.23
N ASN A 445 -5.13 10.67 14.50
CA ASN A 445 -4.11 9.81 15.10
C ASN A 445 -4.60 8.36 15.21
N GLY A 446 -5.87 8.16 15.59
CA GLY A 446 -6.51 6.85 15.60
C GLY A 446 -6.52 6.18 14.22
N ILE A 447 -6.83 6.94 13.17
CA ILE A 447 -6.76 6.46 11.77
C ILE A 447 -5.33 6.11 11.39
N LYS A 448 -4.35 6.99 11.66
CA LYS A 448 -2.95 6.74 11.32
C LYS A 448 -2.37 5.48 11.94
N ARG A 449 -2.77 5.20 13.18
CA ARG A 449 -2.33 4.01 13.93
C ARG A 449 -3.12 2.75 13.52
N SER A 450 -4.36 2.91 13.06
CA SER A 450 -5.20 1.81 12.56
C SER A 450 -4.80 1.35 11.16
N VAL A 451 -4.42 2.31 10.30
CA VAL A 451 -4.07 2.08 8.90
C VAL A 451 -2.74 2.77 8.60
N PRO A 452 -1.60 2.25 9.05
CA PRO A 452 -0.31 2.91 8.81
C PRO A 452 -0.05 3.10 7.31
N THR A 453 0.40 4.30 6.91
CA THR A 453 0.86 4.53 5.54
C THR A 453 2.14 3.76 5.30
N ILE A 454 2.11 2.79 4.38
CA ILE A 454 3.30 2.05 3.99
C ILE A 454 4.05 2.89 2.94
N PRO A 455 5.31 3.30 3.16
CA PRO A 455 6.16 3.81 2.09
C PRO A 455 6.63 2.61 1.27
N GLY A 456 5.96 2.33 0.14
CA GLY A 456 6.30 1.22 -0.75
C GLY A 456 5.80 -0.14 -0.24
N GLY A 457 4.90 -0.76 -1.00
CA GLY A 457 4.13 -1.92 -0.54
C GLY A 457 4.94 -3.17 -0.18
N ALA A 458 4.44 -3.89 0.82
CA ALA A 458 4.48 -5.34 0.88
C ALA A 458 3.19 -5.81 1.59
N PRO A 459 2.35 -6.66 0.97
CA PRO A 459 1.19 -7.25 1.62
C PRO A 459 1.57 -8.59 2.25
N THR A 460 1.06 -8.91 3.44
CA THR A 460 0.92 -10.32 3.85
C THR A 460 -0.39 -10.53 4.62
N THR A 461 -1.14 -11.56 4.22
CA THR A 461 -2.11 -12.25 5.07
C THR A 461 -1.64 -13.70 5.23
N GLY A 462 -1.37 -14.06 6.49
CA GLY A 462 -1.69 -15.34 7.10
C GLY A 462 -1.00 -16.60 6.58
N GLN A 463 0.20 -16.87 7.08
CA GLN A 463 0.56 -18.01 7.96
C GLN A 463 2.02 -17.76 8.39
N ASN A 464 2.33 -17.87 9.69
CA ASN A 464 3.58 -17.49 10.38
C ASN A 464 3.69 -16.01 10.80
N MET A 465 2.92 -15.64 11.81
CA MET A 465 2.92 -14.35 12.51
C MET A 465 4.22 -14.06 13.31
N VAL A 466 5.33 -14.71 12.97
CA VAL A 466 6.67 -14.54 13.57
C VAL A 466 7.60 -13.75 12.62
N CYS A 467 7.29 -13.63 11.33
CA CYS A 467 8.19 -13.03 10.32
C CYS A 467 7.92 -11.56 9.97
N ALA A 468 6.73 -11.01 10.23
CA ALA A 468 6.34 -9.70 9.69
C ALA A 468 7.16 -8.50 10.22
N CYS A 469 7.53 -8.50 11.51
CA CYS A 469 8.38 -7.44 12.07
C CYS A 469 9.83 -7.56 11.61
N SER A 470 10.31 -8.79 11.39
CA SER A 470 11.68 -9.02 10.91
C SER A 470 11.83 -8.64 9.44
N ASP A 471 10.88 -9.00 8.58
CA ASP A 471 10.94 -8.67 7.15
C ASP A 471 10.92 -7.15 6.89
N ALA A 472 10.06 -6.42 7.62
CA ALA A 472 10.03 -4.96 7.55
C ALA A 472 11.34 -4.32 8.05
N LEU A 473 11.91 -4.87 9.12
CA LEU A 473 13.20 -4.45 9.67
C LEU A 473 14.34 -4.69 8.66
N ILE A 474 14.40 -5.88 8.06
CA ILE A 474 15.39 -6.27 7.05
C ILE A 474 15.28 -5.36 5.82
N ALA A 475 14.06 -5.14 5.32
CA ALA A 475 13.83 -4.26 4.18
C ALA A 475 14.31 -2.82 4.47
N LYS A 476 14.02 -2.30 5.67
CA LYS A 476 14.48 -0.96 6.09
C LYS A 476 15.99 -0.89 6.28
N ALA A 477 16.59 -1.90 6.91
CA ALA A 477 18.03 -2.00 7.09
C ALA A 477 18.76 -1.96 5.74
N LYS A 478 18.24 -2.67 4.72
CA LYS A 478 18.77 -2.68 3.35
C LYS A 478 18.53 -1.37 2.59
N LEU A 479 17.38 -0.73 2.82
CA LEU A 479 17.09 0.56 2.23
C LEU A 479 18.09 1.62 2.70
N PHE A 480 18.48 1.56 3.97
CA PHE A 480 19.37 2.54 4.58
C PHE A 480 20.87 2.27 4.36
N ALA A 481 21.25 1.03 4.05
CA ALA A 481 22.64 0.63 3.87
C ALA A 481 23.03 0.51 2.38
N TRP A 482 24.26 0.92 2.05
CA TRP A 482 24.87 0.60 0.76
C TRP A 482 25.02 -0.92 0.59
N PRO A 483 24.75 -1.46 -0.62
CA PRO A 483 24.76 -2.91 -0.84
C PRO A 483 26.17 -3.51 -0.91
N GLU A 484 27.19 -2.66 -1.01
CA GLU A 484 28.59 -3.04 -1.06
C GLU A 484 29.36 -2.37 0.09
N TYR A 485 30.46 -2.99 0.47
CA TYR A 485 31.36 -2.46 1.49
C TYR A 485 32.29 -1.39 0.90
N HIS A 486 32.46 -0.29 1.64
CA HIS A 486 33.43 0.76 1.37
C HIS A 486 34.38 0.92 2.56
N GLU A 487 35.66 1.16 2.32
CA GLU A 487 36.62 1.42 3.40
C GLU A 487 36.36 2.80 4.03
N ALA A 488 36.65 2.91 5.32
CA ALA A 488 36.57 4.19 6.02
C ALA A 488 37.74 5.12 5.61
N ASN A 489 37.57 6.43 5.59
CA ASN A 489 36.33 7.15 5.89
C ASN A 489 35.36 7.17 4.69
N TYR A 490 34.06 6.97 4.94
CA TYR A 490 33.03 7.04 3.91
C TYR A 490 31.76 7.71 4.45
N PHE A 491 31.53 8.96 4.03
CA PHE A 491 30.48 9.81 4.60
C PHE A 491 29.20 9.88 3.77
N ASP A 492 29.20 9.36 2.56
CA ASP A 492 28.04 9.44 1.67
C ASP A 492 26.93 8.52 2.19
N MET A 493 25.82 9.13 2.61
CA MET A 493 24.61 8.41 2.97
C MET A 493 23.82 8.05 1.72
N LYS A 494 23.14 6.90 1.74
CA LYS A 494 22.08 6.66 0.77
C LYS A 494 21.02 7.76 0.90
N PRO A 495 20.44 8.25 -0.21
CA PRO A 495 19.45 9.33 -0.16
C PRO A 495 18.28 9.05 0.80
N GLU A 496 17.82 7.80 0.84
CA GLU A 496 16.72 7.40 1.71
C GLU A 496 17.09 7.43 3.19
N TYR A 497 18.34 7.10 3.52
CA TYR A 497 18.85 7.18 4.88
C TYR A 497 19.09 8.63 5.30
N GLU A 498 19.68 9.44 4.42
CA GLU A 498 19.88 10.87 4.68
C GLU A 498 18.55 11.59 4.97
N ALA A 499 17.51 11.29 4.19
CA ALA A 499 16.17 11.83 4.41
C ALA A 499 15.60 11.39 5.78
N ALA A 500 15.78 10.14 6.18
CA ALA A 500 15.35 9.63 7.48
C ALA A 500 16.06 10.33 8.65
N ILE A 501 17.37 10.56 8.51
CA ILE A 501 18.17 11.29 9.51
C ILE A 501 17.71 12.74 9.64
N ARG A 502 17.52 13.46 8.52
CA ARG A 502 17.01 14.84 8.54
C ARG A 502 15.64 14.91 9.22
N ALA A 503 14.73 13.98 8.89
CA ALA A 503 13.40 13.94 9.49
C ALA A 503 13.43 13.63 10.99
N ALA A 504 14.29 12.72 11.43
CA ALA A 504 14.50 12.39 12.84
C ALA A 504 15.06 13.56 13.64
N GLN A 505 16.06 14.26 13.09
CA GLN A 505 16.62 15.47 13.70
C GLN A 505 15.59 16.58 13.84
N ALA A 506 14.74 16.77 12.82
CA ALA A 506 13.65 17.74 12.88
C ALA A 506 12.63 17.44 14.01
N ARG A 507 12.51 16.17 14.43
CA ARG A 507 11.68 15.74 15.55
C ARG A 507 12.43 15.67 16.89
N GLY A 508 13.71 16.04 16.92
CA GLY A 508 14.55 15.96 18.12
C GLY A 508 14.84 14.52 18.56
N GLU A 509 14.80 13.55 17.63
CA GLU A 509 15.04 12.15 17.91
C GLU A 509 16.54 11.79 17.81
N TYR A 510 16.95 10.77 18.55
CA TYR A 510 18.30 10.21 18.45
C TYR A 510 18.65 9.71 17.04
N VAL A 511 19.79 10.20 16.53
CA VAL A 511 20.38 9.80 15.24
C VAL A 511 21.85 9.38 15.33
N GLY A 512 22.44 9.41 16.54
CA GLY A 512 23.86 9.14 16.74
C GLY A 512 24.79 10.08 15.95
N GLY A 513 26.07 9.72 15.85
CA GLY A 513 26.97 10.29 14.85
C GLY A 513 27.64 11.63 15.21
N GLY A 514 27.38 12.25 16.36
CA GLY A 514 28.11 13.44 16.82
C GLY A 514 28.27 14.53 15.74
N ALA A 515 29.50 14.75 15.26
CA ALA A 515 29.82 15.71 14.20
C ALA A 515 29.27 15.34 12.81
N HIS A 516 28.95 14.06 12.59
CA HIS A 516 28.33 13.53 11.38
C HIS A 516 27.05 12.74 11.72
N PRO A 517 25.92 13.44 11.98
CA PRO A 517 24.67 12.81 12.36
C PRO A 517 24.25 11.68 11.42
N GLY A 518 23.84 10.54 11.98
CA GLY A 518 23.48 9.35 11.23
C GLY A 518 24.64 8.43 10.86
N ILE A 519 25.89 8.89 10.95
CA ILE A 519 27.07 8.06 10.68
C ILE A 519 27.54 7.43 12.01
N ASP A 520 26.72 6.52 12.51
CA ASP A 520 26.94 5.82 13.78
C ASP A 520 26.16 4.50 13.79
N CYS A 521 26.78 3.46 14.37
CA CYS A 521 26.16 2.14 14.51
C CYS A 521 24.83 2.20 15.27
N GLY A 522 24.78 2.99 16.35
CA GLY A 522 23.60 3.16 17.19
C GLY A 522 22.50 3.95 16.49
N GLY A 523 22.86 5.02 15.80
CA GLY A 523 21.97 5.82 14.97
C GLY A 523 21.30 4.97 13.88
N TYR A 524 22.10 4.20 13.14
CA TYR A 524 21.62 3.31 12.08
C TYR A 524 20.62 2.27 12.60
N VAL A 525 20.99 1.50 13.63
CA VAL A 525 20.09 0.49 14.21
C VAL A 525 18.82 1.14 14.77
N THR A 526 18.95 2.29 15.46
CA THR A 526 17.79 3.03 15.97
C THR A 526 16.83 3.43 14.85
N ARG A 527 17.35 3.99 13.75
CA ARG A 527 16.51 4.38 12.62
C ARG A 527 15.87 3.20 11.94
N ALA A 528 16.62 2.14 11.65
CA ALA A 528 16.09 0.97 10.97
C ALA A 528 14.97 0.27 11.77
N VAL A 529 15.11 0.15 13.11
CA VAL A 529 14.06 -0.43 13.96
C VAL A 529 12.81 0.46 14.05
N ARG A 530 12.99 1.78 14.21
CA ARG A 530 11.84 2.70 14.32
C ARG A 530 11.12 2.90 12.98
N ASP A 531 11.87 3.13 11.91
CA ASP A 531 11.34 3.50 10.59
C ASP A 531 10.83 2.30 9.78
N SER A 532 11.14 1.08 10.22
CA SER A 532 10.45 -0.14 9.75
C SER A 532 9.08 -0.33 10.39
N GLY A 533 8.80 0.38 11.49
CA GLY A 533 7.60 0.15 12.31
C GLY A 533 7.71 -1.08 13.21
N ALA A 534 8.86 -1.76 13.24
CA ALA A 534 9.05 -2.99 14.00
C ALA A 534 8.98 -2.74 15.52
N GLU A 535 9.60 -1.65 16.00
CA GLU A 535 9.36 -1.11 17.35
C GLU A 535 9.57 0.42 17.33
N PRO A 536 8.50 1.21 17.14
CA PRO A 536 8.59 2.67 16.99
C PRO A 536 9.21 3.41 18.18
N ARG A 537 9.22 2.82 19.37
CA ARG A 537 9.79 3.40 20.59
C ARG A 537 11.20 2.90 20.89
N TYR A 538 11.77 2.00 20.08
CA TYR A 538 13.10 1.41 20.30
C TYR A 538 14.13 2.48 20.66
N ASN A 539 15.01 2.23 21.64
CA ASN A 539 15.94 3.24 22.15
C ASN A 539 15.24 4.52 22.68
N GLY A 540 14.14 4.37 23.42
CA GLY A 540 13.40 5.51 23.99
C GLY A 540 14.21 6.35 24.99
N TYR A 541 15.32 5.80 25.49
CA TYR A 541 16.33 6.53 26.27
C TYR A 541 17.18 7.49 25.43
N GLN A 542 17.09 7.41 24.09
CA GLN A 542 17.76 8.28 23.13
C GLN A 542 19.28 8.32 23.28
N GLY A 543 19.89 7.16 23.49
CA GLY A 543 21.29 7.04 23.87
C GLY A 543 22.11 6.06 23.04
N PRO A 544 23.42 5.96 23.36
CA PRO A 544 24.36 5.06 22.68
C PRO A 544 24.03 3.57 22.95
N THR A 545 24.90 2.67 22.48
CA THR A 545 24.71 1.22 22.54
C THR A 545 24.41 0.67 23.94
N THR A 546 24.91 1.31 25.00
CA THR A 546 24.56 0.95 26.39
C THR A 546 23.08 1.16 26.71
N ASP A 547 22.49 2.25 26.22
CA ASP A 547 21.06 2.56 26.41
C ASP A 547 20.17 1.73 25.49
N GLN A 548 20.66 1.39 24.30
CA GLN A 548 19.98 0.47 23.38
C GLN A 548 19.95 -0.96 23.92
N LYS A 549 21.06 -1.44 24.48
CA LYS A 549 21.09 -2.74 25.15
C LYS A 549 20.18 -2.74 26.36
N ARG A 550 20.24 -1.69 27.19
CA ARG A 550 19.33 -1.51 28.33
C ARG A 550 17.87 -1.52 27.88
N TRP A 551 17.53 -0.85 26.78
CA TRP A 551 16.18 -0.87 26.22
C TRP A 551 15.73 -2.30 25.92
N MET A 552 16.54 -3.09 25.22
CA MET A 552 16.17 -4.48 24.89
C MET A 552 16.09 -5.38 26.13
N ASP A 553 16.95 -5.15 27.13
CA ASP A 553 16.89 -5.86 28.43
C ASP A 553 15.65 -5.49 29.26
N ASP A 554 15.24 -4.21 29.23
CA ASP A 554 14.07 -3.70 29.96
C ASP A 554 12.73 -4.09 29.30
N HIS A 555 12.75 -4.58 28.05
CA HIS A 555 11.57 -4.97 27.28
C HIS A 555 11.61 -6.45 26.83
N PRO A 556 11.69 -7.42 27.77
CA PRO A 556 11.72 -8.84 27.45
C PRO A 556 10.42 -9.35 26.81
N GLU A 557 9.33 -8.59 26.86
CA GLU A 557 8.09 -8.84 26.12
C GLU A 557 8.22 -8.56 24.62
N LEU A 558 9.16 -7.67 24.24
CA LEU A 558 9.44 -7.29 22.86
C LEU A 558 10.72 -7.96 22.33
N TYR A 559 11.67 -8.32 23.18
CA TYR A 559 12.93 -8.90 22.77
C TYR A 559 13.21 -10.23 23.47
N GLU A 560 13.75 -11.18 22.71
CA GLU A 560 14.38 -12.38 23.24
C GLU A 560 15.88 -12.15 23.30
N ASN A 561 16.47 -12.30 24.48
CA ASN A 561 17.92 -12.29 24.62
C ASN A 561 18.44 -13.70 24.26
N ILE A 562 19.08 -13.84 23.10
CA ILE A 562 19.66 -15.08 22.58
C ILE A 562 21.05 -15.33 23.17
N GLY A 563 21.61 -14.36 23.91
CA GLY A 563 22.94 -14.45 24.51
C GLY A 563 24.04 -14.35 23.45
N THR A 564 25.01 -15.27 23.48
CA THR A 564 26.13 -15.30 22.54
C THR A 564 26.11 -16.63 21.78
N PRO A 565 25.42 -16.70 20.63
CA PRO A 565 25.30 -17.92 19.84
C PRO A 565 26.65 -18.44 19.38
N ALA A 566 26.80 -19.77 19.28
CA ALA A 566 28.06 -20.39 18.91
C ALA A 566 28.40 -20.19 17.42
N SER A 567 27.37 -19.98 16.58
CA SER A 567 27.53 -19.70 15.16
C SER A 567 26.37 -18.90 14.57
N THR A 568 26.57 -18.36 13.37
CA THR A 568 25.52 -17.62 12.63
C THR A 568 24.35 -18.50 12.19
N ALA A 569 24.45 -19.84 12.31
CA ALA A 569 23.33 -20.75 12.01
C ALA A 569 22.20 -20.69 13.05
N GLU A 570 22.47 -20.14 14.22
CA GLU A 570 21.49 -19.91 15.30
C GLU A 570 20.81 -18.54 15.17
N LEU A 571 21.31 -17.69 14.28
CA LEU A 571 20.78 -16.36 14.02
C LEU A 571 19.71 -16.40 12.94
N GLU A 572 18.73 -15.52 13.10
CA GLU A 572 17.72 -15.22 12.10
C GLU A 572 17.97 -13.82 11.53
N PRO A 573 17.74 -13.60 10.22
CA PRO A 573 17.72 -12.26 9.66
C PRO A 573 16.87 -11.33 10.53
N GLY A 574 17.39 -10.14 10.85
CA GLY A 574 16.78 -9.17 11.75
C GLY A 574 17.32 -9.21 13.20
N ASP A 575 18.05 -10.25 13.60
CA ASP A 575 18.68 -10.30 14.93
C ASP A 575 19.68 -9.14 15.12
N ILE A 576 19.65 -8.53 16.29
CA ILE A 576 20.45 -7.35 16.65
C ILE A 576 21.63 -7.81 17.50
N ALA A 577 22.85 -7.61 17.01
CA ALA A 577 24.07 -7.75 17.78
C ALA A 577 24.37 -6.45 18.52
N ILE A 578 24.71 -6.53 19.81
CA ILE A 578 25.09 -5.36 20.58
C ILE A 578 26.13 -5.67 21.66
N ASN A 579 27.06 -4.75 21.84
CA ASN A 579 27.95 -4.66 22.99
C ASN A 579 28.11 -3.19 23.42
N THR A 580 29.03 -2.89 24.34
CA THR A 580 29.21 -1.53 24.87
C THR A 580 29.72 -0.51 23.86
N GLY A 581 30.16 -0.92 22.67
CA GLY A 581 30.77 -0.02 21.68
C GLY A 581 30.23 -0.14 20.26
N HIS A 582 29.54 -1.24 19.91
CA HIS A 582 29.05 -1.47 18.54
C HIS A 582 27.70 -2.18 18.54
N THR A 583 26.89 -1.91 17.52
CA THR A 583 25.61 -2.57 17.27
C THR A 583 25.34 -2.70 15.78
N PHE A 584 24.73 -3.80 15.36
CA PHE A 584 24.42 -4.05 13.93
C PHE A 584 23.33 -5.11 13.74
N PHE A 585 22.84 -5.27 12.52
CA PHE A 585 21.90 -6.33 12.16
C PHE A 585 22.60 -7.51 11.51
N TYR A 586 22.21 -8.72 11.90
CA TYR A 586 22.40 -9.90 11.06
C TYR A 586 21.30 -9.95 10.00
N LEU A 587 21.69 -10.09 8.73
CA LEU A 587 20.77 -10.16 7.60
C LEU A 587 20.76 -11.54 6.93
N GLY A 588 21.76 -12.39 7.21
CA GLY A 588 21.89 -13.72 6.60
C GLY A 588 21.78 -13.68 5.08
N SER A 589 21.16 -14.70 4.48
CA SER A 589 20.95 -14.78 3.02
C SER A 589 19.89 -13.80 2.49
N ALA A 590 19.10 -13.18 3.36
CA ALA A 590 18.12 -12.14 2.98
C ALA A 590 18.78 -10.76 2.78
N GLY A 591 20.04 -10.62 3.20
CA GLY A 591 20.84 -9.41 3.12
C GLY A 591 21.36 -9.06 1.72
N PHE A 592 22.62 -8.66 1.66
CA PHE A 592 23.30 -8.27 0.41
C PHE A 592 24.13 -9.44 -0.13
N PRO A 593 24.24 -9.60 -1.46
CA PRO A 593 25.06 -10.68 -2.04
C PRO A 593 26.50 -10.65 -1.50
N GLY A 594 26.92 -11.75 -0.86
CA GLY A 594 28.27 -11.89 -0.29
C GLY A 594 28.47 -11.33 1.13
N TYR A 595 27.42 -10.77 1.74
CA TYR A 595 27.45 -10.18 3.07
C TYR A 595 26.38 -10.75 3.99
N ASN A 596 26.69 -10.92 5.27
CA ASN A 596 25.75 -11.47 6.26
C ASN A 596 25.19 -10.42 7.23
N ALA A 597 25.65 -9.18 7.18
CA ALA A 597 25.30 -8.12 8.11
C ALA A 597 25.25 -6.75 7.42
N ALA A 598 24.68 -5.77 8.12
CA ALA A 598 24.80 -4.37 7.77
C ALA A 598 25.10 -3.54 9.02
N ASP A 599 26.09 -2.65 8.91
CA ASP A 599 26.53 -1.79 10.01
C ASP A 599 26.97 -0.41 9.54
N ALA A 600 27.05 0.51 10.49
CA ALA A 600 27.66 1.83 10.35
C ALA A 600 28.75 1.97 11.42
N SER A 601 29.63 2.95 11.31
CA SER A 601 30.72 3.12 12.27
C SER A 601 30.96 4.58 12.57
N ILE A 602 31.17 4.87 13.85
CA ILE A 602 31.56 6.17 14.39
C ILE A 602 33.02 6.07 14.87
N ASP A 603 33.84 7.08 14.57
CA ASP A 603 35.17 7.14 15.14
C ASP A 603 35.11 7.58 16.61
N THR A 604 35.25 6.60 17.50
CA THR A 604 35.26 6.81 18.94
C THR A 604 36.67 6.98 19.52
N PHE A 605 37.73 6.79 18.71
CA PHE A 605 39.11 6.74 19.20
C PHE A 605 40.15 7.48 18.32
N GLY A 606 39.74 8.23 17.29
CA GLY A 606 40.64 8.96 16.41
C GLY A 606 41.34 8.08 15.35
N ASN A 607 40.69 6.97 14.96
CA ASN A 607 41.24 5.95 14.06
C ASN A 607 40.68 6.03 12.63
N ASP A 608 40.02 7.14 12.24
CA ASP A 608 39.48 7.34 10.86
C ASP A 608 38.55 6.21 10.40
N SER A 609 37.59 5.84 11.25
CA SER A 609 36.66 4.72 11.03
C SER A 609 35.23 5.15 10.75
N TRP A 610 34.98 6.42 10.42
CA TRP A 610 33.63 6.91 10.13
C TRP A 610 33.10 6.28 8.86
N ARG A 611 31.93 5.65 8.98
CA ARG A 611 31.34 4.93 7.87
C ARG A 611 29.84 4.95 7.91
N SER A 612 29.26 5.46 6.82
CA SER A 612 27.84 5.39 6.51
C SER A 612 27.35 3.94 6.56
N PRO A 613 26.04 3.67 6.77
CA PRO A 613 25.56 2.30 6.81
C PRO A 613 25.82 1.55 5.51
N MET A 614 26.32 0.32 5.62
CA MET A 614 26.61 -0.52 4.46
C MET A 614 26.68 -2.01 4.80
N ALA A 615 26.71 -2.84 3.76
CA ALA A 615 26.90 -4.27 3.85
C ALA A 615 28.27 -4.61 4.48
N ASN A 616 28.30 -5.62 5.35
CA ASN A 616 29.52 -6.10 6.00
C ASN A 616 29.39 -7.58 6.38
N ASN A 617 30.49 -8.18 6.84
CA ASN A 617 30.53 -9.55 7.36
C ASN A 617 30.98 -9.57 8.81
N HIS A 618 30.14 -10.15 9.67
CA HIS A 618 30.42 -10.31 11.10
C HIS A 618 30.30 -11.76 11.56
N SER A 619 31.03 -12.08 12.63
CA SER A 619 30.89 -13.34 13.38
C SER A 619 30.04 -13.12 14.63
N THR A 620 29.59 -14.19 15.30
CA THR A 620 28.73 -14.08 16.48
C THR A 620 29.48 -13.64 17.75
N GLY A 621 30.80 -13.83 17.80
CA GLY A 621 31.61 -13.62 18.99
C GLY A 621 31.74 -12.15 19.39
N GLY A 622 31.74 -11.88 20.70
CA GLY A 622 31.94 -10.54 21.26
C GLY A 622 30.67 -9.66 21.35
N TYR A 623 29.50 -10.25 21.08
CA TYR A 623 28.20 -9.58 21.13
C TYR A 623 27.18 -10.34 21.97
N THR A 624 26.26 -9.60 22.58
CA THR A 624 24.97 -10.14 23.02
C THR A 624 23.98 -9.96 21.87
N TRP A 625 23.21 -10.99 21.58
CA TRP A 625 22.27 -11.03 20.47
C TRP A 625 20.84 -10.98 20.97
N TYR A 626 20.01 -10.18 20.30
CA TYR A 626 18.60 -10.03 20.60
C TYR A 626 17.75 -10.32 19.37
N ARG A 627 16.68 -11.08 19.56
CA ARG A 627 15.63 -11.29 18.56
C ARG A 627 14.44 -10.44 18.90
N LEU A 628 13.90 -9.71 17.94
CA LEU A 628 12.63 -9.03 18.13
C LEU A 628 11.50 -10.07 18.15
N LYS A 629 10.74 -10.12 19.24
CA LYS A 629 9.54 -10.93 19.38
C LYS A 629 8.40 -10.22 18.67
N CYS A 630 7.82 -10.86 17.65
CA CYS A 630 6.54 -10.39 17.14
C CYS A 630 5.47 -10.60 18.23
N PRO A 631 4.69 -9.56 18.62
CA PRO A 631 3.68 -9.73 19.65
C PRO A 631 2.61 -10.73 19.19
N ALA A 632 2.53 -11.88 19.86
CA ALA A 632 1.32 -12.69 19.86
C ALA A 632 0.28 -11.94 20.71
N ASN A 633 -0.94 -11.77 20.20
CA ASN A 633 -2.05 -11.24 20.99
C ASN A 633 -2.20 -12.06 22.29
N SER A 634 -1.76 -11.53 23.43
CA SER A 634 -2.02 -12.13 24.73
C SER A 634 -3.41 -11.71 25.20
N THR A 635 -4.43 -12.40 24.66
CA THR A 635 -5.75 -12.44 25.28
C THR A 635 -5.93 -13.82 25.91
N ASN A 636 -5.48 -13.95 27.17
CA ASN A 636 -6.09 -14.86 28.13
C ASN A 636 -5.67 -14.41 29.55
N PRO A 637 -6.63 -14.06 30.43
CA PRO A 637 -6.33 -13.94 31.85
C PRO A 637 -6.02 -15.33 32.42
N PRO A 638 -5.21 -15.46 33.48
CA PRO A 638 -4.97 -16.75 34.11
C PRO A 638 -6.28 -17.28 34.68
N SER A 639 -6.61 -18.54 34.37
CA SER A 639 -7.66 -19.28 35.04
C SER A 639 -7.26 -19.54 36.49
N GLY A 640 -7.55 -18.58 37.37
CA GLY A 640 -7.37 -18.71 38.81
C GLY A 640 -8.55 -19.43 39.45
N THR A 641 -8.43 -20.74 39.65
CA THR A 641 -9.25 -21.52 40.57
C THR A 641 -9.22 -20.90 41.97
N ARG A 642 -10.40 -20.55 42.52
CA ARG A 642 -10.56 -20.25 43.94
C ARG A 642 -10.33 -21.51 44.77
N GLY A 643 -9.14 -21.59 45.36
CA GLY A 643 -8.87 -22.39 46.55
C GLY A 643 -9.12 -21.55 47.80
N THR A 644 -9.83 -22.15 48.74
CA THR A 644 -10.23 -21.69 50.08
C THR A 644 -9.11 -21.11 50.95
N GLN A 645 -9.40 -20.00 51.63
CA GLN A 645 -9.34 -19.85 53.09
C GLN A 645 -10.13 -18.61 53.53
#